data_AF-A0AAU7GG18-F1
#
_entry.id   AF-A0AAU7GG18-F1
#
_cell.length_a   1.000
_cell.length_b   1.000
_cell.length_c   1.000
_cell.angle_alpha   90.00
_cell.angle_beta   90.00
_cell.angle_gamma   90.00
#
_symmetry.space_group_name_H-M   'P 1'
#
loop_
_entity.id
_entity.type
_entity.pdbx_description
1 polymer ?
#
loop_
_entity_poly.entity_id
_entity_poly.type
_entity_poly.pdbx_seq_one_letter_code
_entity_poly.pdbx_strand_id
1 'polypeptide(L)'
;MSAETMSTETLIQGTMSTETLIQGTMSPGPFIPVIDGHNDLAWARREAHGYDVTAVDSSCPDLHTDIPRLRAGGVGGQFWSVWVDPVLEGAEQVTATLEQIDFVHRLVEAHPDRLRFARTAADVRSAMADGRIASLIGVEGGAQLGGSLAVLRQYARLGARYLTLTWSRTTDWADSATDEARHGGLTEFGREVVRELNRIGMLVDLSHVAPSTMRDALAVTTRPVIVSHSGALALCDHPRNVPDDVLRTIGAGGGVVMVAFVPSFLSQARHEWVRGGEEGDAPAVGIGDVADHIEHIRDVAGVHAVGLGADYDGTDAMPSGLGDVSHYQELFDELRRRGWSERELAGLGHENVLRVLEASDADHVAFLDGTAPAPRAAALTPAVDTLSRTAASVPSSDPADGADDRRPRVLVVVNAEESSPRRLGAWLQEQGIHVDPVLGTAGLPASLDGYDGLVMLGGGLMPDDDERAPWLAQERALADEAIRADIPTLGICLGGQILAHVAGGEVRAAYGPKERGATVIAASEEGRRDPVIGGFGDAAPMIENHQDMITALPPEAVLLASSDAVANQAFRLGERVYGLQFHPEVSADDLERWKEPTSPAPGDRPVAELVREARAVHEENTRASRALVTGFGEHVRSFARQRTAG
;
A
#
# COMPACT_ATOMS: atom_id res chain seq x y z
N MET A 1 -83.39 -41.85 -14.43
CA MET A 1 -82.06 -42.02 -15.04
C MET A 1 -81.05 -41.97 -13.91
N SER A 2 -80.39 -43.12 -13.68
CA SER A 2 -79.18 -43.44 -12.92
C SER A 2 -78.68 -42.40 -11.88
N ALA A 3 -78.78 -42.64 -10.58
CA ALA A 3 -78.02 -43.56 -9.70
C ALA A 3 -76.74 -42.93 -9.10
N GLU A 4 -76.76 -42.81 -7.78
CA GLU A 4 -75.71 -42.39 -6.85
C GLU A 4 -74.51 -43.36 -6.80
N THR A 5 -73.36 -42.89 -6.32
CA THR A 5 -72.51 -43.66 -5.38
C THR A 5 -71.60 -42.74 -4.55
N MET A 6 -71.62 -43.00 -3.23
CA MET A 6 -70.84 -42.39 -2.14
C MET A 6 -69.42 -42.98 -2.01
N SER A 7 -68.52 -42.28 -1.30
CA SER A 7 -67.70 -42.79 -0.15
C SER A 7 -66.67 -41.72 0.29
N THR A 8 -66.90 -41.02 1.41
CA THR A 8 -66.47 -41.24 2.81
C THR A 8 -65.10 -40.64 3.21
N GLU A 9 -65.19 -39.76 4.22
CA GLU A 9 -64.22 -39.13 5.12
C GLU A 9 -63.05 -39.99 5.61
N THR A 10 -61.95 -39.34 6.06
CA THR A 10 -61.44 -39.40 7.46
C THR A 10 -60.32 -38.36 7.71
N LEU A 11 -60.62 -37.40 8.61
CA LEU A 11 -59.84 -36.92 9.77
C LEU A 11 -58.29 -37.01 9.76
N ILE A 12 -57.61 -35.86 9.84
CA ILE A 12 -56.56 -35.58 10.86
C ILE A 12 -56.62 -34.08 11.20
N GLN A 13 -57.11 -33.76 12.40
CA GLN A 13 -56.83 -32.50 13.10
C GLN A 13 -55.40 -32.57 13.64
N GLY A 14 -54.55 -31.64 13.21
CA GLY A 14 -53.25 -31.36 13.81
C GLY A 14 -53.26 -29.95 14.38
N THR A 15 -53.13 -29.87 15.69
CA THR A 15 -52.98 -28.67 16.51
C THR A 15 -51.86 -27.75 16.01
N MET A 16 -52.21 -26.56 15.52
CA MET A 16 -51.27 -25.45 15.36
C MET A 16 -51.03 -24.83 16.75
N SER A 17 -49.80 -24.97 17.24
CA SER A 17 -49.29 -24.38 18.46
C SER A 17 -49.32 -22.84 18.39
N THR A 18 -49.71 -22.24 19.50
CA THR A 18 -49.70 -20.81 19.79
C THR A 18 -48.27 -20.28 19.90
N GLU A 19 -47.58 -20.12 18.78
CA GLU A 19 -46.22 -19.54 18.75
C GLU A 19 -45.93 -18.72 17.47
N THR A 20 -46.94 -18.02 16.93
CA THR A 20 -46.77 -17.08 15.81
C THR A 20 -47.61 -15.82 15.99
N LEU A 21 -47.47 -15.20 17.14
CA LEU A 21 -47.94 -13.83 17.40
C LEU A 21 -46.89 -13.16 18.27
N ILE A 22 -45.87 -12.57 17.64
CA ILE A 22 -45.16 -11.30 17.93
C ILE A 22 -44.01 -11.22 16.91
N GLN A 23 -44.34 -10.88 15.67
CA GLN A 23 -43.41 -10.19 14.76
C GLN A 23 -44.29 -9.19 14.02
N GLY A 24 -44.36 -7.97 14.54
CA GLY A 24 -45.04 -6.87 13.88
C GLY A 24 -44.28 -6.56 12.61
N THR A 25 -44.80 -6.99 11.46
CA THR A 25 -44.37 -6.53 10.15
C THR A 25 -44.82 -5.08 9.98
N MET A 26 -43.95 -4.14 10.40
CA MET A 26 -44.10 -2.75 10.00
C MET A 26 -43.87 -2.65 8.49
N SER A 27 -44.68 -1.82 7.83
CA SER A 27 -44.47 -1.48 6.41
C SER A 27 -43.10 -0.81 6.26
N PRO A 28 -42.35 -1.11 5.18
CA PRO A 28 -41.06 -0.45 4.93
C PRO A 28 -41.24 1.06 4.89
N GLY A 29 -40.29 1.78 5.50
CA GLY A 29 -40.28 3.25 5.51
C GLY A 29 -40.12 3.83 4.10
N PRO A 30 -40.25 5.16 3.93
CA PRO A 30 -40.01 5.78 2.64
C PRO A 30 -38.55 5.53 2.21
N PHE A 31 -38.36 5.30 0.91
CA PHE A 31 -37.05 5.02 0.35
C PHE A 31 -36.14 6.24 0.46
N ILE A 32 -34.91 6.08 0.96
CA ILE A 32 -33.95 7.18 1.16
C ILE A 32 -32.81 7.06 0.15
N PRO A 33 -32.61 8.05 -0.74
CA PRO A 33 -31.44 8.07 -1.62
C PRO A 33 -30.14 8.18 -0.84
N VAL A 34 -29.11 7.47 -1.32
CA VAL A 34 -27.78 7.43 -0.73
C VAL A 34 -26.77 8.13 -1.64
N ILE A 35 -25.92 8.97 -1.04
CA ILE A 35 -24.62 9.34 -1.59
C ILE A 35 -23.57 8.69 -0.73
N ASP A 36 -22.88 7.70 -1.30
CA ASP A 36 -21.79 7.02 -0.63
C ASP A 36 -20.43 7.67 -0.97
N GLY A 37 -19.59 7.84 0.05
CA GLY A 37 -18.32 8.58 -0.03
C GLY A 37 -17.12 7.78 -0.51
N HIS A 38 -17.21 6.45 -0.54
CA HIS A 38 -16.06 5.61 -0.83
C HIS A 38 -16.44 4.19 -1.27
N ASN A 39 -16.03 3.83 -2.48
CA ASN A 39 -16.22 2.51 -3.07
C ASN A 39 -15.07 2.22 -4.05
N ASP A 40 -14.43 1.06 -3.89
CA ASP A 40 -13.19 0.67 -4.58
C ASP A 40 -13.40 -0.18 -5.83
N LEU A 41 -14.61 -0.15 -6.41
CA LEU A 41 -14.94 -0.88 -7.64
C LEU A 41 -13.89 -0.68 -8.75
N ALA A 42 -13.28 0.50 -8.85
CA ALA A 42 -12.26 0.79 -9.85
C ALA A 42 -11.00 -0.08 -9.68
N TRP A 43 -10.49 -0.21 -8.45
CA TRP A 43 -9.36 -1.09 -8.16
C TRP A 43 -9.75 -2.57 -8.24
N ALA A 44 -10.89 -2.95 -7.66
CA ALA A 44 -11.34 -4.35 -7.72
C ALA A 44 -11.53 -4.85 -9.16
N ARG A 45 -12.05 -4.00 -10.07
CA ARG A 45 -12.16 -4.31 -11.51
C ARG A 45 -10.81 -4.35 -12.22
N ARG A 46 -9.81 -3.57 -11.79
CA ARG A 46 -8.45 -3.70 -12.30
C ARG A 46 -7.90 -5.10 -12.04
N GLU A 47 -8.01 -5.57 -10.80
CA GLU A 47 -7.41 -6.83 -10.38
C GLU A 47 -8.13 -8.05 -10.95
N ALA A 48 -9.46 -8.08 -10.83
CA ALA A 48 -10.24 -9.25 -11.21
C ALA A 48 -10.66 -9.25 -12.69
N HIS A 49 -10.77 -8.08 -13.32
CA HIS A 49 -11.46 -7.93 -14.62
C HIS A 49 -10.72 -7.07 -15.65
N GLY A 50 -9.45 -6.74 -15.42
CA GLY A 50 -8.61 -6.02 -16.39
C GLY A 50 -9.19 -4.67 -16.83
N TYR A 51 -9.84 -3.94 -15.92
CA TYR A 51 -10.53 -2.66 -16.18
C TYR A 51 -11.72 -2.72 -17.15
N ASP A 52 -12.31 -3.89 -17.40
CA ASP A 52 -13.58 -3.94 -18.12
C ASP A 52 -14.62 -3.07 -17.40
N VAL A 53 -15.44 -2.37 -18.17
CA VAL A 53 -16.54 -1.53 -17.66
C VAL A 53 -17.89 -2.04 -18.13
N THR A 54 -17.94 -2.99 -19.05
CA THR A 54 -19.20 -3.42 -19.69
C THR A 54 -20.02 -4.32 -18.78
N ALA A 55 -19.40 -5.23 -18.03
CA ALA A 55 -20.13 -6.23 -17.23
C ALA A 55 -20.85 -5.70 -15.97
N VAL A 56 -20.67 -4.43 -15.57
CA VAL A 56 -21.27 -3.89 -14.32
C VAL A 56 -22.78 -3.67 -14.37
N ASP A 57 -23.39 -3.74 -15.56
CA ASP A 57 -24.84 -3.65 -15.73
C ASP A 57 -25.56 -4.97 -15.40
N SER A 58 -24.78 -6.02 -15.11
CA SER A 58 -25.21 -7.35 -14.72
C SER A 58 -24.60 -7.75 -13.37
N SER A 59 -25.07 -8.87 -12.80
CA SER A 59 -24.60 -9.34 -11.50
C SER A 59 -23.10 -9.63 -11.51
N CYS A 60 -22.35 -9.02 -10.59
CA CYS A 60 -20.92 -9.29 -10.36
C CYS A 60 -20.75 -9.96 -8.99
N PRO A 61 -20.99 -11.29 -8.87
CA PRO A 61 -21.14 -11.96 -7.57
C PRO A 61 -19.85 -12.04 -6.74
N ASP A 62 -18.71 -11.82 -7.38
CA ASP A 62 -17.38 -11.74 -6.78
C ASP A 62 -17.07 -10.37 -6.16
N LEU A 63 -17.90 -9.36 -6.44
CA LEU A 63 -17.78 -8.00 -5.92
C LEU A 63 -19.03 -7.61 -5.11
N HIS A 64 -18.89 -6.59 -4.28
CA HIS A 64 -19.97 -5.95 -3.56
C HIS A 64 -20.79 -5.01 -4.45
N THR A 65 -20.27 -4.61 -5.62
CA THR A 65 -20.89 -3.56 -6.43
C THR A 65 -21.24 -4.01 -7.84
N ASP A 66 -22.49 -3.79 -8.23
CA ASP A 66 -22.96 -3.72 -9.61
C ASP A 66 -24.13 -2.74 -9.73
N ILE A 67 -24.46 -2.29 -10.95
CA ILE A 67 -25.51 -1.29 -11.19
C ILE A 67 -26.89 -1.76 -10.70
N PRO A 68 -27.33 -3.02 -10.91
CA PRO A 68 -28.57 -3.51 -10.33
C PRO A 68 -28.63 -3.38 -8.80
N ARG A 69 -27.59 -3.78 -8.08
CA ARG A 69 -27.54 -3.66 -6.61
C ARG A 69 -27.46 -2.22 -6.15
N LEU A 70 -26.70 -1.35 -6.82
CA LEU A 70 -26.67 0.09 -6.52
C LEU A 70 -28.07 0.70 -6.58
N ARG A 71 -28.86 0.33 -7.60
CA ARG A 71 -30.25 0.76 -7.72
C ARG A 71 -31.14 0.21 -6.62
N ALA A 72 -30.99 -1.06 -6.28
CA ALA A 72 -31.77 -1.71 -5.21
C ALA A 72 -31.51 -1.04 -3.85
N GLY A 73 -30.26 -0.69 -3.56
CA GLY A 73 -29.88 0.00 -2.32
C GLY A 73 -30.20 1.49 -2.29
N GLY A 74 -30.59 2.07 -3.44
CA GLY A 74 -30.98 3.48 -3.52
C GLY A 74 -29.82 4.44 -3.68
N VAL A 75 -28.69 3.98 -4.19
CA VAL A 75 -27.54 4.84 -4.46
C VAL A 75 -27.89 5.82 -5.56
N GLY A 76 -28.00 7.10 -5.19
CA GLY A 76 -28.21 8.23 -6.08
C GLY A 76 -26.91 8.96 -6.44
N GLY A 77 -25.85 8.76 -5.66
CA GLY A 77 -24.51 9.20 -6.00
C GLY A 77 -23.43 8.32 -5.36
N GLN A 78 -22.28 8.22 -6.01
CA GLN A 78 -21.13 7.45 -5.55
C GLN A 78 -19.87 8.27 -5.83
N PHE A 79 -19.05 8.44 -4.80
CA PHE A 79 -17.63 8.74 -5.01
C PHE A 79 -16.90 7.42 -5.28
N TRP A 80 -16.41 7.27 -6.50
CA TRP A 80 -15.55 6.17 -6.89
C TRP A 80 -14.14 6.47 -6.42
N SER A 81 -13.59 5.59 -5.58
CA SER A 81 -12.21 5.66 -5.15
C SER A 81 -11.31 5.40 -6.36
N VAL A 82 -10.32 6.27 -6.55
CA VAL A 82 -9.20 6.04 -7.48
C VAL A 82 -7.94 5.82 -6.65
N TRP A 83 -7.98 4.76 -5.84
CA TRP A 83 -6.86 4.23 -5.10
C TRP A 83 -5.83 3.56 -6.03
N VAL A 84 -4.57 3.50 -5.60
CA VAL A 84 -3.54 2.70 -6.25
C VAL A 84 -2.65 2.00 -5.22
N ASP A 85 -2.16 0.82 -5.59
CA ASP A 85 -1.30 0.04 -4.70
C ASP A 85 -0.06 0.84 -4.24
N PRO A 86 0.18 0.94 -2.93
CA PRO A 86 1.38 1.54 -2.37
C PRO A 86 2.71 0.96 -2.90
N VAL A 87 2.75 -0.27 -3.40
CA VAL A 87 3.99 -0.84 -3.97
C VAL A 87 4.52 -0.01 -5.15
N LEU A 88 3.65 0.72 -5.84
CA LEU A 88 4.02 1.65 -6.90
C LEU A 88 4.69 2.89 -6.29
N GLU A 89 5.65 3.50 -6.98
CA GLU A 89 6.33 4.71 -6.50
C GLU A 89 6.44 5.80 -7.57
N GLY A 90 6.54 7.06 -7.12
CA GLY A 90 6.80 8.20 -7.98
C GLY A 90 5.86 8.31 -9.19
N ALA A 91 6.43 8.25 -10.40
CA ALA A 91 5.66 8.41 -11.64
C ALA A 91 4.70 7.24 -11.93
N GLU A 92 4.95 6.06 -11.37
CA GLU A 92 4.06 4.90 -11.55
C GLU A 92 2.74 5.11 -10.82
N GLN A 93 2.78 5.62 -9.57
CA GLN A 93 1.56 5.99 -8.86
C GLN A 93 0.75 7.04 -9.64
N VAL A 94 1.44 8.05 -10.20
CA VAL A 94 0.77 9.08 -10.99
C VAL A 94 0.07 8.47 -12.21
N THR A 95 0.74 7.54 -12.89
CA THR A 95 0.23 6.86 -14.09
C THR A 95 -0.95 5.96 -13.75
N ALA A 96 -0.82 5.09 -12.75
CA ALA A 96 -1.91 4.22 -12.30
C ALA A 96 -3.13 5.03 -11.84
N THR A 97 -2.93 6.18 -11.20
CA THR A 97 -4.04 7.06 -10.80
C THR A 97 -4.77 7.61 -12.02
N LEU A 98 -4.05 7.96 -13.09
CA LEU A 98 -4.68 8.40 -14.34
C LEU A 98 -5.48 7.28 -15.01
N GLU A 99 -5.00 6.03 -14.96
CA GLU A 99 -5.74 4.85 -15.45
C GLU A 99 -7.04 4.63 -14.65
N GLN A 100 -7.01 4.80 -13.33
CA GLN A 100 -8.19 4.68 -12.48
C GLN A 100 -9.20 5.80 -12.72
N ILE A 101 -8.73 7.03 -12.90
CA ILE A 101 -9.58 8.16 -13.32
C ILE A 101 -10.23 7.87 -14.68
N ASP A 102 -9.46 7.37 -15.64
CA ASP A 102 -9.95 6.97 -16.97
C ASP A 102 -10.99 5.85 -16.87
N PHE A 103 -10.79 4.86 -15.99
CA PHE A 103 -11.78 3.82 -15.72
C PHE A 103 -13.14 4.40 -15.33
N VAL A 104 -13.18 5.36 -14.40
CA VAL A 104 -14.44 5.99 -13.98
C VAL A 104 -15.11 6.75 -15.13
N HIS A 105 -14.34 7.45 -15.97
CA HIS A 105 -14.90 8.10 -17.17
C HIS A 105 -15.49 7.08 -18.14
N ARG A 106 -14.75 6.03 -18.49
CA ARG A 106 -15.23 4.94 -19.36
C ARG A 106 -16.46 4.23 -18.80
N LEU A 107 -16.51 4.04 -17.48
CA LEU A 107 -17.64 3.44 -16.79
C LEU A 107 -18.91 4.26 -17.01
N VAL A 108 -18.83 5.58 -16.83
CA VAL A 108 -19.98 6.47 -17.08
C VAL A 108 -20.35 6.51 -18.56
N GLU A 109 -19.37 6.58 -19.46
CA GLU A 109 -19.58 6.63 -20.91
C GLU A 109 -20.22 5.36 -21.47
N ALA A 110 -19.89 4.20 -20.90
CA ALA A 110 -20.46 2.91 -21.27
C ALA A 110 -21.92 2.76 -20.80
N HIS A 111 -22.31 3.43 -19.71
CA HIS A 111 -23.63 3.28 -19.06
C HIS A 111 -24.39 4.61 -18.89
N PRO A 112 -24.56 5.43 -19.95
CA PRO A 112 -25.04 6.82 -19.84
C PRO A 112 -26.52 6.95 -19.46
N ASP A 113 -27.31 5.89 -19.62
CA ASP A 113 -28.71 5.80 -19.21
C ASP A 113 -28.88 5.39 -17.73
N ARG A 114 -27.78 5.00 -17.07
CA ARG A 114 -27.75 4.57 -15.67
C ARG A 114 -26.89 5.48 -14.80
N LEU A 115 -25.76 5.94 -15.33
CA LEU A 115 -24.77 6.75 -14.63
C LEU A 115 -24.67 8.15 -15.26
N ARG A 116 -24.22 9.13 -14.47
CA ARG A 116 -23.89 10.47 -14.96
C ARG A 116 -22.67 10.99 -14.20
N PHE A 117 -21.66 11.42 -14.94
CA PHE A 117 -20.50 12.06 -14.34
C PHE A 117 -20.93 13.37 -13.67
N ALA A 118 -20.53 13.56 -12.42
CA ALA A 118 -20.87 14.73 -11.63
C ALA A 118 -19.61 15.34 -11.03
N ARG A 119 -19.49 16.67 -11.13
CA ARG A 119 -18.45 17.41 -10.44
C ARG A 119 -19.04 18.14 -9.25
N THR A 120 -20.21 18.75 -9.39
CA THR A 120 -20.81 19.65 -8.40
C THR A 120 -22.02 19.04 -7.69
N ALA A 121 -22.43 19.61 -6.55
CA ALA A 121 -23.67 19.22 -5.88
C ALA A 121 -24.90 19.44 -6.80
N ALA A 122 -24.86 20.44 -7.68
CA ALA A 122 -25.89 20.66 -8.69
C ALA A 122 -25.93 19.51 -9.73
N ASP A 123 -24.77 19.02 -10.18
CA ASP A 123 -24.69 17.87 -11.08
C ASP A 123 -25.26 16.61 -10.42
N VAL A 124 -24.93 16.39 -9.15
CA VAL A 124 -25.45 15.25 -8.36
C VAL A 124 -26.97 15.31 -8.27
N ARG A 125 -27.53 16.45 -7.83
CA ARG A 125 -28.98 16.65 -7.76
C ARG A 125 -29.66 16.43 -9.11
N SER A 126 -29.04 16.92 -10.19
CA SER A 126 -29.54 16.74 -11.56
C SER A 126 -29.53 15.27 -12.00
N ALA A 127 -28.44 14.52 -11.71
CA ALA A 127 -28.35 13.10 -11.99
C ALA A 127 -29.45 12.31 -11.25
N MET A 128 -29.60 12.56 -9.95
CA MET A 128 -30.62 11.93 -9.10
C MET A 128 -32.03 12.21 -9.61
N ALA A 129 -32.33 13.47 -9.97
CA ALA A 129 -33.62 13.87 -10.52
C ALA A 129 -33.96 13.15 -11.84
N ASP A 130 -32.94 12.84 -12.65
CA ASP A 130 -33.08 12.08 -13.90
C ASP A 130 -33.07 10.55 -13.69
N GLY A 131 -33.07 10.08 -12.44
CA GLY A 131 -33.05 8.64 -12.11
C GLY A 131 -31.73 7.95 -12.46
N ARG A 132 -30.63 8.71 -12.51
CA ARG A 132 -29.26 8.23 -12.74
C ARG A 132 -28.44 8.34 -11.47
N ILE A 133 -27.43 7.51 -11.36
CA ILE A 133 -26.45 7.55 -10.28
C ILE A 133 -25.39 8.60 -10.65
N ALA A 134 -25.21 9.60 -9.79
CA ALA A 134 -24.13 10.55 -9.94
C ALA A 134 -22.78 9.87 -9.65
N SER A 135 -21.85 9.91 -10.59
CA SER A 135 -20.52 9.34 -10.44
C SER A 135 -19.50 10.46 -10.24
N LEU A 136 -18.89 10.51 -9.06
CA LEU A 136 -17.81 11.42 -8.70
C LEU A 136 -16.50 10.65 -8.53
N ILE A 137 -15.38 11.36 -8.51
CA ILE A 137 -14.04 10.76 -8.34
C ILE A 137 -13.43 11.25 -7.03
N GLY A 138 -12.83 10.33 -6.26
CA GLY A 138 -12.07 10.61 -5.05
C GLY A 138 -10.68 9.98 -5.10
N VAL A 139 -9.62 10.78 -4.98
CA VAL A 139 -8.23 10.27 -5.00
C VAL A 139 -7.84 9.84 -3.60
N GLU A 140 -7.49 8.58 -3.43
CA GLU A 140 -7.25 7.98 -2.12
C GLU A 140 -5.77 7.78 -1.81
N GLY A 141 -5.06 8.88 -1.57
CA GLY A 141 -3.67 8.81 -1.14
C GLY A 141 -2.82 9.96 -1.65
N GLY A 142 -2.20 10.71 -0.73
CA GLY A 142 -1.33 11.83 -1.08
C GLY A 142 -0.05 11.45 -1.85
N ALA A 143 0.41 10.20 -1.74
CA ALA A 143 1.57 9.73 -2.49
C ALA A 143 1.34 9.78 -4.02
N GLN A 144 0.08 9.66 -4.46
CA GLN A 144 -0.33 9.73 -5.87
C GLN A 144 -0.04 11.08 -6.52
N LEU A 145 0.29 12.11 -5.74
CA LEU A 145 0.70 13.41 -6.27
C LEU A 145 2.15 13.42 -6.78
N GLY A 146 2.99 12.45 -6.40
CA GLY A 146 4.42 12.47 -6.69
C GLY A 146 5.11 13.75 -6.19
N GLY A 147 4.65 14.29 -5.05
CA GLY A 147 5.12 15.57 -4.49
C GLY A 147 4.74 16.81 -5.30
N SER A 148 3.79 16.72 -6.26
CA SER A 148 3.49 17.78 -7.22
C SER A 148 2.08 18.35 -7.08
N LEU A 149 1.98 19.62 -6.70
CA LEU A 149 0.71 20.37 -6.75
C LEU A 149 0.23 20.64 -8.18
N ALA A 150 1.11 20.50 -9.18
CA ALA A 150 0.68 20.52 -10.58
C ALA A 150 -0.11 19.27 -10.94
N VAL A 151 0.29 18.10 -10.45
CA VAL A 151 -0.45 16.84 -10.62
C VAL A 151 -1.81 16.93 -9.93
N LEU A 152 -1.85 17.43 -8.69
CA LEU A 152 -3.12 17.69 -7.97
C LEU A 152 -4.12 18.49 -8.83
N ARG A 153 -3.65 19.61 -9.41
CA ARG A 153 -4.46 20.43 -10.31
C ARG A 153 -4.92 19.68 -11.56
N GLN A 154 -4.15 18.72 -12.08
CA GLN A 154 -4.59 17.91 -13.22
C GLN A 154 -5.66 16.91 -12.81
N TYR A 155 -5.53 16.25 -11.66
CA TYR A 155 -6.59 15.36 -11.15
C TYR A 155 -7.91 16.10 -10.95
N ALA A 156 -7.87 17.32 -10.38
CA ALA A 156 -9.05 18.16 -10.27
C ALA A 156 -9.66 18.52 -11.64
N ARG A 157 -8.86 18.81 -12.67
CA ARG A 157 -9.35 19.05 -14.05
C ARG A 157 -9.99 17.81 -14.66
N LEU A 158 -9.43 16.64 -14.38
CA LEU A 158 -9.99 15.36 -14.80
C LEU A 158 -11.24 14.98 -13.99
N GLY A 159 -11.59 15.76 -12.96
CA GLY A 159 -12.86 15.69 -12.25
C GLY A 159 -12.80 15.05 -10.87
N ALA A 160 -11.60 14.81 -10.33
CA ALA A 160 -11.45 14.44 -8.92
C ALA A 160 -11.97 15.56 -8.00
N ARG A 161 -12.77 15.19 -7.00
CA ARG A 161 -13.45 16.13 -6.10
C ARG A 161 -13.05 16.00 -4.64
N TYR A 162 -12.30 14.97 -4.24
CA TYR A 162 -11.56 14.96 -2.98
C TYR A 162 -10.18 14.32 -3.11
N LEU A 163 -9.27 14.66 -2.20
CA LEU A 163 -8.00 13.97 -1.98
C LEU A 163 -7.92 13.50 -0.52
N THR A 164 -7.74 12.21 -0.31
CA THR A 164 -7.33 11.62 0.97
C THR A 164 -5.84 11.88 1.18
N LEU A 165 -5.47 12.62 2.24
CA LEU A 165 -4.11 13.17 2.36
C LEU A 165 -3.02 12.10 2.51
N THR A 166 -3.38 10.93 3.04
CA THR A 166 -2.55 9.73 3.06
C THR A 166 -3.41 8.52 2.73
N TRP A 167 -2.78 7.38 2.50
CA TRP A 167 -3.41 6.08 2.68
C TRP A 167 -2.81 5.44 3.94
N SER A 168 -2.64 4.12 4.01
CA SER A 168 -2.05 3.39 5.14
C SER A 168 -0.54 3.56 5.31
N ARG A 169 0.12 4.42 4.51
CA ARG A 169 1.54 4.77 4.66
C ARG A 169 1.74 6.27 4.82
N THR A 170 2.65 6.66 5.70
CA THR A 170 3.10 8.04 5.89
C THR A 170 3.79 8.50 4.61
N THR A 171 3.44 9.69 4.12
CA THR A 171 4.09 10.31 2.93
C THR A 171 5.23 11.23 3.38
N ASP A 172 5.98 11.82 2.44
CA ASP A 172 7.02 12.79 2.78
C ASP A 172 6.47 14.11 3.37
N TRP A 173 5.15 14.26 3.44
CA TRP A 173 4.52 15.50 3.88
C TRP A 173 3.32 15.35 4.81
N ALA A 174 2.83 14.14 5.06
CA ALA A 174 1.71 13.85 5.96
C ALA A 174 1.84 12.47 6.64
N ASP A 175 1.57 12.41 7.93
CA ASP A 175 1.55 11.16 8.71
C ASP A 175 0.24 10.38 8.53
N SER A 176 0.36 9.07 8.31
CA SER A 176 -0.75 8.12 8.24
C SER A 176 -1.12 7.59 9.64
N ALA A 177 -2.37 7.15 9.81
CA ALA A 177 -2.85 6.58 11.06
C ALA A 177 -2.26 5.20 11.36
N THR A 178 -1.80 4.48 10.34
CA THR A 178 -1.40 3.06 10.44
C THR A 178 0.07 2.82 10.14
N ASP A 179 0.88 3.89 10.07
CA ASP A 179 2.31 3.84 9.78
C ASP A 179 3.08 4.71 10.78
N GLU A 180 4.41 4.58 10.81
CA GLU A 180 5.27 5.39 11.68
C GLU A 180 5.12 6.88 11.37
N ALA A 181 4.91 7.67 12.42
CA ALA A 181 4.83 9.12 12.31
C ALA A 181 6.22 9.70 12.03
N ARG A 182 6.36 10.50 10.96
CA ARG A 182 7.61 11.15 10.56
C ARG A 182 7.59 12.67 10.81
N HIS A 183 6.42 13.30 10.80
CA HIS A 183 6.29 14.76 10.75
C HIS A 183 5.61 15.37 11.96
N GLY A 184 4.92 14.56 12.76
CA GLY A 184 4.03 15.05 13.82
C GLY A 184 2.74 15.66 13.27
N GLY A 185 2.27 15.23 12.09
CA GLY A 185 1.11 15.76 11.39
C GLY A 185 1.43 16.14 9.94
N LEU A 186 1.27 17.43 9.60
CA LEU A 186 1.59 17.99 8.28
C LEU A 186 2.87 18.83 8.29
N THR A 187 3.73 18.57 7.31
CA THR A 187 4.83 19.50 6.96
C THR A 187 4.28 20.80 6.34
N GLU A 188 5.12 21.81 6.12
CA GLU A 188 4.67 23.03 5.42
C GLU A 188 4.19 22.75 3.98
N PHE A 189 4.80 21.78 3.29
CA PHE A 189 4.28 21.34 1.99
C PHE A 189 2.90 20.70 2.13
N GLY A 190 2.69 19.85 3.14
CA GLY A 190 1.37 19.26 3.42
C GLY A 190 0.31 20.31 3.77
N ARG A 191 0.68 21.37 4.49
CA ARG A 191 -0.20 22.53 4.71
C ARG A 191 -0.51 23.26 3.41
N GLU A 192 0.44 23.36 2.49
CA GLU A 192 0.20 23.95 1.17
C GLU A 192 -0.70 23.07 0.27
N VAL A 193 -0.64 21.73 0.41
CA VAL A 193 -1.61 20.82 -0.22
C VAL A 193 -3.03 21.15 0.23
N VAL A 194 -3.27 21.29 1.54
CA VAL A 194 -4.59 21.64 2.09
C VAL A 194 -5.09 22.99 1.54
N ARG A 195 -4.21 23.99 1.46
CA ARG A 195 -4.57 25.31 0.91
C ARG A 195 -4.87 25.26 -0.58
N GLU A 196 -4.12 24.47 -1.34
CA GLU A 196 -4.35 24.29 -2.78
C GLU A 196 -5.66 23.55 -3.03
N LEU A 197 -5.98 22.51 -2.25
CA LEU A 197 -7.28 21.82 -2.27
C LEU A 197 -8.45 22.81 -2.10
N ASN A 198 -8.39 23.67 -1.08
CA ASN A 198 -9.40 24.71 -0.88
C ASN A 198 -9.47 25.70 -2.07
N ARG A 199 -8.32 26.12 -2.63
CA ARG A 199 -8.27 27.07 -3.75
C ARG A 199 -8.89 26.49 -5.03
N ILE A 200 -8.73 25.19 -5.28
CA ILE A 200 -9.25 24.51 -6.48
C ILE A 200 -10.62 23.85 -6.27
N GLY A 201 -11.21 24.06 -5.09
CA GLY A 201 -12.52 23.50 -4.72
C GLY A 201 -12.57 21.98 -4.62
N MET A 202 -11.42 21.33 -4.40
CA MET A 202 -11.33 19.91 -4.11
C MET A 202 -11.38 19.71 -2.60
N LEU A 203 -12.21 18.78 -2.14
CA LEU A 203 -12.44 18.52 -0.72
C LEU A 203 -11.18 17.88 -0.10
N VAL A 204 -10.90 18.28 1.14
CA VAL A 204 -9.87 17.66 1.97
C VAL A 204 -10.50 16.44 2.64
N ASP A 205 -9.97 15.27 2.38
CA ASP A 205 -10.40 14.02 3.03
C ASP A 205 -9.40 13.59 4.10
N LEU A 206 -9.91 13.30 5.29
CA LEU A 206 -9.17 12.92 6.48
C LEU A 206 -9.31 11.43 6.84
N SER A 207 -9.88 10.60 5.98
CA SER A 207 -9.67 9.15 6.07
C SER A 207 -8.16 8.83 6.02
N HIS A 208 -7.75 7.71 6.61
CA HIS A 208 -6.38 7.18 6.70
C HIS A 208 -5.33 8.01 7.44
N VAL A 209 -5.55 9.30 7.71
CA VAL A 209 -4.49 10.15 8.27
C VAL A 209 -4.36 10.02 9.79
N ALA A 210 -3.16 10.27 10.32
CA ALA A 210 -2.95 10.30 11.77
C ALA A 210 -3.81 11.38 12.45
N PRO A 211 -4.21 11.21 13.73
CA PRO A 211 -4.91 12.25 14.48
C PRO A 211 -4.18 13.60 14.54
N SER A 212 -2.84 13.61 14.51
CA SER A 212 -2.03 14.83 14.39
C SER A 212 -2.27 15.52 13.04
N THR A 213 -2.24 14.75 11.95
CA THR A 213 -2.54 15.21 10.58
C THR A 213 -3.96 15.74 10.45
N MET A 214 -4.96 15.08 11.07
CA MET A 214 -6.34 15.58 11.12
C MET A 214 -6.40 16.98 11.71
N ARG A 215 -5.78 17.19 12.88
CA ARG A 215 -5.77 18.47 13.60
C ARG A 215 -5.06 19.55 12.80
N ASP A 216 -3.93 19.21 12.17
CA ASP A 216 -3.20 20.14 11.32
C ASP A 216 -3.99 20.57 10.08
N ALA A 217 -4.65 19.63 9.41
CA ALA A 217 -5.50 19.93 8.27
C ALA A 217 -6.69 20.82 8.66
N LEU A 218 -7.34 20.51 9.79
CA LEU A 218 -8.44 21.31 10.35
C LEU A 218 -8.00 22.72 10.76
N ALA A 219 -6.76 22.88 11.22
CA ALA A 219 -6.20 24.20 11.54
C ALA A 219 -5.91 25.05 10.29
N VAL A 220 -5.70 24.42 9.13
CA VAL A 220 -5.33 25.11 7.87
C VAL A 220 -6.52 25.34 6.95
N THR A 221 -7.48 24.40 6.91
CA THR A 221 -8.59 24.44 5.96
C THR A 221 -9.50 25.66 6.17
N THR A 222 -9.97 26.24 5.07
CA THR A 222 -10.97 27.33 5.04
C THR A 222 -12.31 26.87 4.47
N ARG A 223 -12.45 25.56 4.23
CA ARG A 223 -13.66 24.90 3.74
C ARG A 223 -13.99 23.69 4.61
N PRO A 224 -15.26 23.27 4.66
CA PRO A 224 -15.64 21.99 5.24
C PRO A 224 -14.79 20.84 4.69
N VAL A 225 -14.40 19.93 5.57
CA VAL A 225 -13.66 18.70 5.23
C VAL A 225 -14.61 17.50 5.21
N ILE A 226 -14.14 16.40 4.62
CA ILE A 226 -14.79 15.11 4.75
C ILE A 226 -13.89 14.14 5.51
N VAL A 227 -14.50 13.11 6.09
CA VAL A 227 -13.86 11.82 6.36
C VAL A 227 -14.66 10.82 5.53
N SER A 228 -14.12 10.38 4.41
CA SER A 228 -14.85 9.62 3.38
C SER A 228 -15.30 8.23 3.82
N HIS A 229 -14.58 7.58 4.74
CA HIS A 229 -14.88 6.25 5.28
C HIS A 229 -14.08 6.02 6.58
N SER A 230 -14.69 6.27 7.75
CA SER A 230 -14.10 5.96 9.08
C SER A 230 -15.16 5.88 10.17
N GLY A 231 -14.85 5.22 11.29
CA GLY A 231 -15.72 5.13 12.46
C GLY A 231 -15.35 6.11 13.59
N ALA A 232 -15.96 5.91 14.77
CA ALA A 232 -15.69 6.67 15.98
C ALA A 232 -14.69 5.92 16.89
N LEU A 233 -13.60 6.59 17.29
CA LEU A 233 -12.54 5.96 18.09
C LEU A 233 -13.05 5.54 19.47
N ALA A 234 -14.03 6.26 20.02
CA ALA A 234 -14.59 5.99 21.34
C ALA A 234 -15.32 4.64 21.44
N LEU A 235 -15.79 4.09 20.32
CA LEU A 235 -16.50 2.81 20.27
C LEU A 235 -15.59 1.64 19.87
N CYS A 236 -14.59 1.90 19.04
CA CYS A 236 -13.57 0.93 18.64
C CYS A 236 -12.22 1.64 18.52
N ASP A 237 -11.25 1.24 19.35
CA ASP A 237 -9.89 1.79 19.44
C ASP A 237 -9.03 1.30 18.27
N HIS A 238 -9.46 1.67 17.06
CA HIS A 238 -8.79 1.40 15.82
C HIS A 238 -8.14 2.70 15.30
N PRO A 239 -6.87 2.71 14.85
CA PRO A 239 -6.21 3.94 14.39
C PRO A 239 -6.93 4.64 13.22
N ARG A 240 -7.68 3.89 12.41
CA ARG A 240 -8.52 4.43 11.33
C ARG A 240 -9.74 5.22 11.82
N ASN A 241 -10.12 5.14 13.09
CA ASN A 241 -11.30 5.82 13.62
C ASN A 241 -10.97 7.23 14.15
N VAL A 242 -11.99 8.09 14.14
CA VAL A 242 -11.82 9.51 14.43
C VAL A 242 -11.99 9.79 15.94
N PRO A 243 -11.03 10.47 16.59
CA PRO A 243 -11.18 10.89 17.99
C PRO A 243 -12.28 11.94 18.20
N ASP A 244 -12.92 11.92 19.36
CA ASP A 244 -14.03 12.83 19.69
C ASP A 244 -13.67 14.33 19.60
N ASP A 245 -12.45 14.74 19.96
CA ASP A 245 -12.02 16.13 19.82
C ASP A 245 -11.94 16.57 18.35
N VAL A 246 -11.55 15.65 17.47
CA VAL A 246 -11.53 15.85 16.03
C VAL A 246 -12.96 15.85 15.47
N LEU A 247 -13.82 14.91 15.89
CA LEU A 247 -15.24 14.89 15.51
C LEU A 247 -15.95 16.21 15.81
N ARG A 248 -15.75 16.77 17.01
CA ARG A 248 -16.31 18.09 17.39
C ARG A 248 -15.80 19.21 16.47
N THR A 249 -14.52 19.18 16.13
CA THR A 249 -13.90 20.20 15.27
C THR A 249 -14.43 20.10 13.84
N ILE A 250 -14.60 18.89 13.30
CA ILE A 250 -15.24 18.65 12.00
C ILE A 250 -16.68 19.18 12.01
N GLY A 251 -17.47 18.82 13.02
CA GLY A 251 -18.84 19.28 13.16
C GLY A 251 -18.97 20.80 13.23
N ALA A 252 -18.10 21.46 14.00
CA ALA A 252 -18.04 22.92 14.12
C ALA A 252 -17.59 23.61 12.81
N GLY A 253 -16.69 22.98 12.05
CA GLY A 253 -16.26 23.43 10.73
C GLY A 253 -17.28 23.13 9.61
N GLY A 254 -18.40 22.50 9.94
CA GLY A 254 -19.43 22.09 8.99
C GLY A 254 -19.00 20.93 8.09
N GLY A 255 -18.01 20.13 8.47
CA GLY A 255 -17.64 18.93 7.72
C GLY A 255 -18.65 17.80 7.83
N VAL A 256 -18.28 16.62 7.32
CA VAL A 256 -19.06 15.38 7.44
C VAL A 256 -18.12 14.19 7.65
N VAL A 257 -18.52 13.26 8.51
CA VAL A 257 -17.84 11.99 8.79
C VAL A 257 -18.72 10.86 8.27
N MET A 258 -18.20 10.13 7.30
CA MET A 258 -18.93 9.13 6.53
C MET A 258 -18.53 7.75 7.05
N VAL A 259 -19.49 7.01 7.59
CA VAL A 259 -19.21 5.81 8.38
C VAL A 259 -18.85 4.63 7.46
N ALA A 260 -17.66 4.07 7.69
CA ALA A 260 -17.16 2.86 7.05
C ALA A 260 -17.86 1.61 7.60
N PHE A 261 -18.07 0.62 6.73
CA PHE A 261 -18.70 -0.64 7.14
C PHE A 261 -17.67 -1.74 7.45
N VAL A 262 -16.38 -1.43 7.51
CA VAL A 262 -15.32 -2.40 7.80
C VAL A 262 -15.47 -2.98 9.22
N PRO A 263 -15.70 -4.30 9.39
CA PRO A 263 -16.00 -4.90 10.69
C PRO A 263 -14.98 -4.63 11.79
N SER A 264 -13.68 -4.62 11.46
CA SER A 264 -12.59 -4.33 12.41
C SER A 264 -12.54 -2.86 12.83
N PHE A 265 -13.21 -1.95 12.12
CA PHE A 265 -13.33 -0.54 12.50
C PHE A 265 -14.56 -0.30 13.39
N LEU A 266 -15.54 -1.20 13.36
CA LEU A 266 -16.83 -1.05 14.04
C LEU A 266 -16.88 -1.74 15.41
N SER A 267 -16.18 -2.85 15.58
CA SER A 267 -16.24 -3.65 16.80
C SER A 267 -14.88 -3.85 17.42
N GLN A 268 -14.73 -3.43 18.68
CA GLN A 268 -13.50 -3.65 19.46
C GLN A 268 -13.13 -5.14 19.51
N ALA A 269 -14.11 -6.03 19.69
CA ALA A 269 -13.86 -7.47 19.71
C ALA A 269 -13.33 -7.96 18.36
N ARG A 270 -13.89 -7.49 17.25
CA ARG A 270 -13.40 -7.83 15.90
C ARG A 270 -12.01 -7.26 15.66
N HIS A 271 -11.73 -6.04 16.11
CA HIS A 271 -10.40 -5.44 16.02
C HIS A 271 -9.35 -6.25 16.77
N GLU A 272 -9.63 -6.62 18.02
CA GLU A 272 -8.74 -7.43 18.86
C GLU A 272 -8.50 -8.82 18.26
N TRP A 273 -9.52 -9.42 17.64
CA TRP A 273 -9.38 -10.68 16.93
C TRP A 273 -8.46 -10.58 15.72
N VAL A 274 -8.58 -9.53 14.89
CA VAL A 274 -7.66 -9.27 13.77
C VAL A 274 -6.23 -9.05 14.29
N ARG A 275 -6.06 -8.23 15.33
CA ARG A 275 -4.75 -8.01 15.96
C ARG A 275 -4.15 -9.26 16.58
N GLY A 276 -5.00 -10.18 17.03
CA GLY A 276 -4.63 -11.48 17.58
C GLY A 276 -4.26 -12.53 16.53
N GLY A 277 -4.26 -12.18 15.23
CA GLY A 277 -3.90 -13.10 14.15
C GLY A 277 -5.06 -13.95 13.63
N GLU A 278 -6.31 -13.52 13.86
CA GLU A 278 -7.50 -14.12 13.27
C GLU A 278 -7.76 -15.58 13.67
N GLU A 279 -7.36 -15.96 14.90
CA GLU A 279 -7.56 -17.31 15.41
C GLU A 279 -9.01 -17.55 15.87
N GLY A 280 -9.63 -18.63 15.39
CA GLY A 280 -10.98 -19.06 15.78
C GLY A 280 -12.11 -18.36 15.03
N ASP A 281 -13.34 -18.47 15.56
CA ASP A 281 -14.51 -17.85 14.94
C ASP A 281 -14.46 -16.32 15.08
N ALA A 282 -14.58 -15.63 13.94
CA ALA A 282 -14.55 -14.19 13.93
C ALA A 282 -15.75 -13.59 14.70
N PRO A 283 -15.54 -12.62 15.60
CA PRO A 283 -16.63 -11.93 16.29
C PRO A 283 -17.64 -11.36 15.28
N ALA A 284 -18.92 -11.61 15.55
CA ALA A 284 -20.01 -11.12 14.71
C ALA A 284 -20.11 -9.59 14.79
N VAL A 285 -20.26 -8.97 13.62
CA VAL A 285 -20.51 -7.53 13.45
C VAL A 285 -21.69 -7.40 12.49
N GLY A 286 -22.64 -6.51 12.78
CA GLY A 286 -23.86 -6.34 12.00
C GLY A 286 -24.30 -4.89 11.86
N ILE A 287 -25.50 -4.70 11.27
CA ILE A 287 -26.12 -3.38 11.09
C ILE A 287 -26.14 -2.55 12.39
N GLY A 288 -26.31 -3.21 13.53
CA GLY A 288 -26.35 -2.55 14.84
C GLY A 288 -25.07 -1.79 15.18
N ASP A 289 -23.90 -2.37 14.90
CA ASP A 289 -22.60 -1.74 15.18
C ASP A 289 -22.37 -0.50 14.28
N VAL A 290 -22.81 -0.57 13.02
CA VAL A 290 -22.79 0.58 12.10
C VAL A 290 -23.68 1.71 12.62
N ALA A 291 -24.90 1.38 13.06
CA ALA A 291 -25.84 2.35 13.62
C ALA A 291 -25.31 2.99 14.92
N ASP A 292 -24.60 2.23 15.77
CA ASP A 292 -23.96 2.75 16.99
C ASP A 292 -22.90 3.83 16.65
N HIS A 293 -22.06 3.57 15.64
CA HIS A 293 -21.08 4.54 15.15
C HIS A 293 -21.74 5.81 14.58
N ILE A 294 -22.82 5.66 13.81
CA ILE A 294 -23.61 6.78 13.27
C ILE A 294 -24.19 7.64 14.39
N GLU A 295 -24.77 7.02 15.43
CA GLU A 295 -25.37 7.72 16.57
C GLU A 295 -24.33 8.43 17.42
N HIS A 296 -23.18 7.80 17.70
CA HIS A 296 -22.10 8.45 18.45
C HIS A 296 -21.56 9.68 17.70
N ILE A 297 -21.32 9.58 16.39
CA ILE A 297 -20.86 10.72 15.58
C ILE A 297 -21.92 11.83 15.58
N ARG A 298 -23.21 11.49 15.44
CA ARG A 298 -24.31 12.45 15.55
C ARG A 298 -24.30 13.17 16.91
N ASP A 299 -24.08 12.46 18.00
CA ASP A 299 -24.10 13.03 19.35
C ASP A 299 -22.89 13.95 19.61
N VAL A 300 -21.73 13.63 19.06
CA VAL A 300 -20.48 14.38 19.27
C VAL A 300 -20.32 15.55 18.29
N ALA A 301 -20.56 15.32 16.99
CA ALA A 301 -20.31 16.29 15.91
C ALA A 301 -21.59 17.00 15.43
N GLY A 302 -22.76 16.48 15.77
CA GLY A 302 -24.06 16.95 15.30
C GLY A 302 -24.60 16.15 14.11
N VAL A 303 -25.93 16.08 13.98
CA VAL A 303 -26.61 15.31 12.92
C VAL A 303 -26.30 15.79 11.50
N HIS A 304 -25.84 17.03 11.33
CA HIS A 304 -25.42 17.57 10.03
C HIS A 304 -24.02 17.09 9.60
N ALA A 305 -23.29 16.41 10.48
CA ALA A 305 -21.89 16.04 10.32
C ALA A 305 -21.69 14.52 10.16
N VAL A 306 -22.75 13.75 9.91
CA VAL A 306 -22.69 12.29 9.69
C VAL A 306 -23.18 11.92 8.28
N GLY A 307 -22.52 10.94 7.66
CA GLY A 307 -22.82 10.42 6.33
C GLY A 307 -22.49 8.93 6.20
N LEU A 308 -22.56 8.39 4.98
CA LEU A 308 -22.27 6.97 4.66
C LEU A 308 -21.10 6.88 3.68
N GLY A 309 -20.14 6.02 3.98
CA GLY A 309 -18.98 5.77 3.12
C GLY A 309 -18.50 4.36 3.37
N ALA A 310 -19.24 3.41 2.80
CA ALA A 310 -19.29 2.03 3.25
C ALA A 310 -17.99 1.26 3.06
N ASP A 311 -17.12 1.69 2.14
CA ASP A 311 -15.87 1.00 1.81
C ASP A 311 -16.11 -0.34 1.09
N TYR A 312 -17.19 -0.42 0.30
CA TYR A 312 -17.50 -1.59 -0.52
C TYR A 312 -16.43 -1.78 -1.60
N ASP A 313 -16.09 -3.05 -1.84
CA ASP A 313 -14.99 -3.50 -2.71
C ASP A 313 -13.57 -3.15 -2.21
N GLY A 314 -13.44 -2.47 -1.07
CA GLY A 314 -12.17 -2.13 -0.41
C GLY A 314 -11.78 -3.07 0.74
N THR A 315 -12.66 -4.01 1.11
CA THR A 315 -12.46 -4.95 2.22
C THR A 315 -13.02 -6.34 1.90
N ASP A 316 -12.46 -7.38 2.53
CA ASP A 316 -12.85 -8.78 2.30
C ASP A 316 -14.12 -9.21 3.07
N ALA A 317 -14.57 -8.41 4.04
CA ALA A 317 -15.69 -8.78 4.90
C ALA A 317 -16.59 -7.58 5.22
N MET A 318 -17.90 -7.83 5.20
CA MET A 318 -18.92 -6.83 5.50
C MET A 318 -19.76 -7.20 6.74
N PRO A 319 -20.42 -6.25 7.40
CA PRO A 319 -21.31 -6.53 8.52
C PRO A 319 -22.52 -7.36 8.07
N SER A 320 -23.00 -8.22 8.95
CA SER A 320 -24.22 -9.01 8.71
C SER A 320 -25.41 -8.09 8.43
N GLY A 321 -26.04 -8.30 7.27
CA GLY A 321 -27.14 -7.48 6.77
C GLY A 321 -26.71 -6.28 5.92
N LEU A 322 -25.42 -6.08 5.69
CA LEU A 322 -24.84 -5.03 4.81
C LEU A 322 -23.82 -5.66 3.85
N GLY A 323 -24.17 -6.81 3.27
CA GLY A 323 -23.22 -7.61 2.50
C GLY A 323 -22.79 -7.00 1.17
N ASP A 324 -23.57 -6.05 0.63
CA ASP A 324 -23.32 -5.39 -0.64
C ASP A 324 -24.13 -4.09 -0.75
N VAL A 325 -23.89 -3.33 -1.83
CA VAL A 325 -24.48 -2.01 -2.05
C VAL A 325 -26.01 -2.00 -2.14
N SER A 326 -26.70 -3.15 -2.16
CA SER A 326 -28.17 -3.21 -2.16
C SER A 326 -28.80 -3.02 -0.78
N HIS A 327 -27.99 -3.05 0.29
CA HIS A 327 -28.50 -3.19 1.67
C HIS A 327 -28.58 -1.90 2.51
N TYR A 328 -28.42 -0.72 1.89
CA TYR A 328 -28.49 0.55 2.66
C TYR A 328 -29.87 0.81 3.28
N GLN A 329 -30.95 0.30 2.68
CA GLN A 329 -32.30 0.55 3.19
C GLN A 329 -32.56 -0.17 4.51
N GLU A 330 -31.94 -1.33 4.73
CA GLU A 330 -31.96 -2.09 5.97
C GLU A 330 -31.31 -1.30 7.13
N LEU A 331 -30.23 -0.55 6.85
CA LEU A 331 -29.63 0.35 7.83
C LEU A 331 -30.56 1.51 8.18
N PHE A 332 -31.24 2.10 7.20
CA PHE A 332 -32.24 3.15 7.48
C PHE A 332 -33.42 2.61 8.30
N ASP A 333 -33.85 1.38 8.06
CA ASP A 333 -34.90 0.73 8.86
C ASP A 333 -34.43 0.44 10.30
N GLU A 334 -33.16 0.10 10.52
CA GLU A 334 -32.56 0.06 11.87
C GLU A 334 -32.65 1.44 12.54
N LEU A 335 -32.16 2.49 11.88
CA LEU A 335 -32.14 3.83 12.46
C LEU A 335 -33.55 4.39 12.70
N ARG A 336 -34.54 4.06 11.86
CA ARG A 336 -35.96 4.35 12.12
C ARG A 336 -36.44 3.71 13.41
N ARG A 337 -36.10 2.43 13.64
CA ARG A 337 -36.43 1.74 14.89
C ARG A 337 -35.79 2.39 16.11
N ARG A 338 -34.63 3.03 15.92
CA ARG A 338 -33.94 3.84 16.95
C ARG A 338 -34.48 5.26 17.10
N GLY A 339 -35.47 5.65 16.30
CA GLY A 339 -36.17 6.94 16.44
C GLY A 339 -35.64 8.07 15.58
N TRP A 340 -34.81 7.78 14.58
CA TRP A 340 -34.40 8.78 13.59
C TRP A 340 -35.59 9.26 12.77
N SER A 341 -35.70 10.57 12.60
CA SER A 341 -36.72 11.16 11.73
C SER A 341 -36.31 11.05 10.26
N GLU A 342 -37.30 11.04 9.34
CA GLU A 342 -37.01 11.01 7.89
C GLU A 342 -36.13 12.17 7.41
N ARG A 343 -36.20 13.32 8.10
CA ARG A 343 -35.31 14.45 7.83
C ARG A 343 -33.85 14.15 8.20
N GLU A 344 -33.62 13.51 9.34
CA GLU A 344 -32.27 13.12 9.76
C GLU A 344 -31.71 12.00 8.88
N LEU A 345 -32.57 11.07 8.45
CA LEU A 345 -32.21 10.01 7.50
C LEU A 345 -31.88 10.56 6.12
N ALA A 346 -32.62 11.56 5.62
CA ALA A 346 -32.24 12.28 4.40
C ALA A 346 -30.89 13.03 4.56
N GLY A 347 -30.67 13.63 5.73
CA GLY A 347 -29.39 14.18 6.17
C GLY A 347 -28.24 13.20 6.01
N LEU A 348 -28.34 12.07 6.72
CA LEU A 348 -27.37 10.97 6.69
C LEU A 348 -27.18 10.40 5.29
N GLY A 349 -28.27 10.17 4.57
CA GLY A 349 -28.28 9.53 3.26
C GLY A 349 -27.62 10.37 2.18
N HIS A 350 -27.87 11.67 2.12
CA HIS A 350 -27.31 12.50 1.04
C HIS A 350 -27.21 14.01 1.32
N GLU A 351 -28.11 14.62 2.10
CA GLU A 351 -28.14 16.09 2.23
C GLU A 351 -26.89 16.66 2.90
N ASN A 352 -26.31 15.95 3.87
CA ASN A 352 -25.08 16.38 4.55
C ASN A 352 -23.88 16.37 3.61
N VAL A 353 -23.74 15.34 2.76
CA VAL A 353 -22.67 15.24 1.77
C VAL A 353 -22.82 16.31 0.70
N LEU A 354 -24.04 16.51 0.18
CA LEU A 354 -24.33 17.57 -0.80
C LEU A 354 -23.99 18.96 -0.26
N ARG A 355 -24.31 19.24 1.00
CA ARG A 355 -23.98 20.50 1.67
C ARG A 355 -22.48 20.76 1.72
N VAL A 356 -21.69 19.73 2.01
CA VAL A 356 -20.21 19.84 2.05
C VAL A 356 -19.64 20.02 0.65
N LEU A 357 -20.13 19.26 -0.33
CA LEU A 357 -19.71 19.38 -1.74
C LEU A 357 -20.04 20.77 -2.30
N GLU A 358 -21.24 21.28 -2.04
CA GLU A 358 -21.72 22.60 -2.48
C GLU A 358 -20.86 23.74 -1.90
N ALA A 359 -20.29 23.56 -0.70
CA ALA A 359 -19.43 24.55 -0.08
C ALA A 359 -18.11 24.80 -0.84
N SER A 360 -17.68 23.87 -1.72
CA SER A 360 -16.48 24.03 -2.54
C SER A 360 -16.75 24.19 -4.04
N ASP A 361 -18.02 24.14 -4.48
CA ASP A 361 -18.38 24.18 -5.89
C ASP A 361 -18.00 25.49 -6.59
N ALA A 362 -18.20 26.64 -5.94
CA ALA A 362 -17.83 27.92 -6.51
C ALA A 362 -16.32 28.03 -6.77
N ASP A 363 -15.50 27.50 -5.86
CA ASP A 363 -14.03 27.48 -6.02
C ASP A 363 -13.63 26.52 -7.14
N HIS A 364 -14.29 25.36 -7.24
CA HIS A 364 -14.01 24.36 -8.28
C HIS A 364 -14.37 24.87 -9.67
N VAL A 365 -15.55 25.45 -9.84
CA VAL A 365 -15.99 26.07 -11.09
C VAL A 365 -15.05 27.20 -11.48
N ALA A 366 -14.70 28.10 -10.55
CA ALA A 366 -13.74 29.16 -10.82
C ALA A 366 -12.36 28.62 -11.24
N PHE A 367 -11.91 27.50 -10.65
CA PHE A 367 -10.65 26.85 -11.02
C PHE A 367 -10.69 26.30 -12.44
N LEU A 368 -11.76 25.60 -12.82
CA LEU A 368 -11.93 25.04 -14.16
C LEU A 368 -12.05 26.13 -15.23
N ASP A 369 -12.75 27.22 -14.92
CA ASP A 369 -12.92 28.37 -15.80
C ASP A 369 -11.65 29.26 -15.89
N GLY A 370 -10.62 28.96 -15.09
CA GLY A 370 -9.39 29.75 -15.02
C GLY A 370 -9.56 31.11 -14.36
N THR A 371 -10.61 31.30 -13.56
CA THR A 371 -10.93 32.54 -12.83
C THR A 371 -10.59 32.48 -11.33
N ALA A 372 -10.18 31.31 -10.83
CA ALA A 372 -9.69 31.17 -9.45
C ALA A 372 -8.43 32.03 -9.21
N PRO A 373 -8.19 32.49 -7.96
CA PRO A 373 -6.96 33.20 -7.60
C PRO A 373 -5.71 32.41 -7.98
N ALA A 374 -4.63 33.11 -8.34
CA ALA A 374 -3.36 32.47 -8.69
C ALA A 374 -2.85 31.60 -7.52
N PRO A 375 -2.19 30.44 -7.81
CA PRO A 375 -1.53 29.65 -6.78
C PRO A 375 -0.48 30.47 -6.03
N ARG A 376 -0.23 30.13 -4.77
CA ARG A 376 0.89 30.73 -4.02
C ARG A 376 2.22 30.32 -4.65
N ALA A 377 3.26 31.10 -4.44
CA ALA A 377 4.59 30.80 -4.98
C ALA A 377 5.09 29.40 -4.56
N ALA A 378 4.83 28.99 -3.31
CA ALA A 378 5.17 27.66 -2.81
C ALA A 378 4.45 26.52 -3.58
N ALA A 379 3.26 26.78 -4.13
CA ALA A 379 2.48 25.84 -4.93
C ALA A 379 2.92 25.73 -6.41
N LEU A 380 3.92 26.52 -6.80
CA LEU A 380 4.50 26.56 -8.15
C LEU A 380 5.93 26.02 -8.19
N THR A 381 6.47 25.52 -7.07
CA THR A 381 7.78 24.86 -7.03
C THR A 381 7.73 23.57 -7.86
N PRO A 382 8.60 23.38 -8.87
CA PRO A 382 8.66 22.15 -9.63
C PRO A 382 9.03 20.97 -8.74
N ALA A 383 8.21 19.91 -8.75
CA ALA A 383 8.54 18.65 -8.09
C ALA A 383 9.66 17.88 -8.81
N VAL A 384 9.81 18.12 -10.12
CA VAL A 384 10.90 17.57 -10.93
C VAL A 384 11.94 18.66 -11.17
N ASP A 385 13.11 18.49 -10.56
CA ASP A 385 14.25 19.34 -10.84
C ASP A 385 14.94 18.92 -12.14
N THR A 386 14.80 19.75 -13.18
CA THR A 386 15.45 19.56 -14.48
C THR A 386 16.79 20.29 -14.58
N LEU A 387 17.10 21.20 -13.64
CA LEU A 387 18.34 21.97 -13.62
C LEU A 387 19.49 21.12 -13.08
N SER A 388 19.22 20.27 -12.08
CA SER A 388 20.17 19.22 -11.68
C SER A 388 20.35 18.13 -12.75
N ARG A 389 19.35 17.89 -13.61
CA ARG A 389 19.44 16.93 -14.73
C ARG A 389 20.19 17.47 -15.95
N THR A 390 20.06 18.77 -16.25
CA THR A 390 20.78 19.41 -17.37
C THR A 390 22.25 19.69 -17.05
N ALA A 391 22.60 19.89 -15.78
CA ALA A 391 24.00 19.85 -15.34
C ALA A 391 24.67 18.48 -15.58
N ALA A 392 23.88 17.39 -15.61
CA ALA A 392 24.36 16.03 -15.88
C ALA A 392 24.36 15.64 -17.38
N SER A 393 23.89 16.51 -18.30
CA SER A 393 23.67 16.13 -19.71
C SER A 393 24.24 17.08 -20.76
N VAL A 394 25.12 18.01 -20.39
CA VAL A 394 25.90 18.78 -21.37
C VAL A 394 27.33 18.23 -21.39
N PRO A 395 27.76 17.51 -22.44
CA PRO A 395 29.18 17.27 -22.65
C PRO A 395 29.81 18.62 -22.99
N SER A 396 30.51 19.26 -22.04
CA SER A 396 31.25 20.47 -22.35
C SER A 396 32.42 20.11 -23.26
N SER A 397 32.38 20.58 -24.50
CA SER A 397 33.48 20.51 -25.45
C SER A 397 34.50 21.62 -25.21
N ASP A 398 35.01 21.76 -23.97
CA ASP A 398 36.15 22.64 -23.68
C ASP A 398 37.05 22.00 -22.61
N PRO A 399 38.36 21.80 -22.88
CA PRO A 399 39.27 21.17 -21.94
C PRO A 399 39.99 22.26 -21.12
N ALA A 400 39.47 22.58 -19.94
CA ALA A 400 40.27 23.23 -18.90
C ALA A 400 39.59 23.15 -17.52
N ASP A 401 40.39 22.77 -16.54
CA ASP A 401 40.20 22.78 -15.08
C ASP A 401 39.46 21.60 -14.44
N GLY A 402 40.26 20.75 -13.78
CA GLY A 402 39.86 19.48 -13.21
C GLY A 402 39.40 19.52 -11.75
N ALA A 403 38.38 18.71 -11.46
CA ALA A 403 38.29 17.74 -10.38
C ALA A 403 37.09 16.85 -10.72
N ASP A 404 37.33 15.54 -10.79
CA ASP A 404 36.44 14.49 -11.29
C ASP A 404 35.19 14.29 -10.40
N ASP A 405 33.99 14.61 -10.90
CA ASP A 405 32.69 14.40 -10.23
C ASP A 405 31.89 13.27 -10.92
N ARG A 406 32.55 12.15 -11.24
CA ARG A 406 31.87 10.93 -11.67
C ARG A 406 31.25 10.23 -10.45
N ARG A 407 29.92 10.09 -10.44
CA ARG A 407 29.22 9.25 -9.44
C ARG A 407 29.74 7.80 -9.48
N PRO A 408 30.04 7.18 -8.32
CA PRO A 408 30.48 5.80 -8.27
C PRO A 408 29.43 4.85 -8.88
N ARG A 409 29.88 3.83 -9.60
CA ARG A 409 29.00 2.85 -10.27
C ARG A 409 29.22 1.45 -9.72
N VAL A 410 28.15 0.72 -9.46
CA VAL A 410 28.19 -0.68 -8.99
C VAL A 410 27.47 -1.56 -10.00
N LEU A 411 28.17 -2.59 -10.49
CA LEU A 411 27.56 -3.66 -11.27
C LEU A 411 26.80 -4.58 -10.31
N VAL A 412 25.53 -4.90 -10.60
CA VAL A 412 24.78 -5.92 -9.87
C VAL A 412 24.49 -7.09 -10.78
N VAL A 413 25.13 -8.23 -10.53
CA VAL A 413 24.88 -9.47 -11.26
C VAL A 413 23.60 -10.12 -10.73
N VAL A 414 22.62 -10.28 -11.62
CA VAL A 414 21.32 -10.90 -11.32
C VAL A 414 21.30 -12.31 -11.92
N ASN A 415 21.14 -13.33 -11.06
CA ASN A 415 21.25 -14.74 -11.45
C ASN A 415 19.92 -15.44 -11.78
N ALA A 416 18.79 -14.78 -11.56
CA ALA A 416 17.44 -15.25 -11.92
C ALA A 416 16.53 -14.06 -12.25
N GLU A 417 15.59 -14.21 -13.18
CA GLU A 417 14.68 -13.11 -13.59
C GLU A 417 13.80 -12.62 -12.43
N GLU A 418 13.50 -13.50 -11.47
CA GLU A 418 12.71 -13.16 -10.28
C GLU A 418 13.55 -12.52 -9.16
N SER A 419 14.87 -12.47 -9.31
CA SER A 419 15.78 -11.80 -8.39
C SER A 419 15.93 -10.32 -8.76
N SER A 420 16.14 -9.46 -7.76
CA SER A 420 16.44 -8.06 -7.99
C SER A 420 17.25 -7.48 -6.82
N PRO A 421 17.88 -6.30 -6.97
CA PRO A 421 18.59 -5.65 -5.89
C PRO A 421 17.69 -5.20 -4.71
N ARG A 422 16.35 -5.19 -4.89
CA ARG A 422 15.35 -4.83 -3.86
C ARG A 422 15.77 -3.62 -3.03
N ARG A 423 15.60 -3.67 -1.70
CA ARG A 423 15.96 -2.57 -0.78
C ARG A 423 17.45 -2.24 -0.77
N LEU A 424 18.33 -3.20 -1.08
CA LEU A 424 19.77 -2.96 -1.19
C LEU A 424 20.09 -1.97 -2.32
N GLY A 425 19.42 -2.11 -3.48
CA GLY A 425 19.57 -1.18 -4.60
C GLY A 425 19.18 0.25 -4.22
N ALA A 426 18.03 0.41 -3.56
CA ALA A 426 17.56 1.71 -3.09
C ALA A 426 18.54 2.37 -2.11
N TRP A 427 19.04 1.64 -1.11
CA TRP A 427 19.98 2.18 -0.12
C TRP A 427 21.35 2.53 -0.70
N LEU A 428 21.79 1.88 -1.78
CA LEU A 428 22.99 2.31 -2.52
C LEU A 428 22.73 3.60 -3.30
N GLN A 429 21.56 3.74 -3.91
CA GLN A 429 21.17 4.95 -4.63
C GLN A 429 21.03 6.17 -3.69
N GLU A 430 20.45 5.98 -2.50
CA GLU A 430 20.39 7.01 -1.43
C GLU A 430 21.78 7.53 -1.07
N GLN A 431 22.78 6.67 -1.18
CA GLN A 431 24.18 6.97 -0.91
C GLN A 431 24.93 7.58 -2.11
N GLY A 432 24.23 7.95 -3.18
CA GLY A 432 24.79 8.58 -4.38
C GLY A 432 25.52 7.61 -5.31
N ILE A 433 25.31 6.30 -5.16
CA ILE A 433 25.93 5.26 -5.98
C ILE A 433 24.96 4.86 -7.09
N HIS A 434 25.44 4.82 -8.33
CA HIS A 434 24.67 4.32 -9.46
C HIS A 434 24.68 2.79 -9.46
N VAL A 435 23.49 2.19 -9.48
CA VAL A 435 23.27 0.74 -9.46
C VAL A 435 22.92 0.27 -10.87
N ASP A 436 23.71 -0.66 -11.40
CA ASP A 436 23.62 -1.16 -12.78
C ASP A 436 23.33 -2.68 -12.78
N PRO A 437 22.05 -3.09 -12.69
CA PRO A 437 21.68 -4.50 -12.66
C PRO A 437 21.76 -5.14 -14.05
N VAL A 438 22.49 -6.24 -14.15
CA VAL A 438 22.66 -7.02 -15.38
C VAL A 438 22.27 -8.47 -15.12
N LEU A 439 21.25 -8.95 -15.85
CA LEU A 439 20.85 -10.35 -15.84
C LEU A 439 21.92 -11.20 -16.52
N GLY A 440 22.36 -12.28 -15.87
CA GLY A 440 23.42 -13.15 -16.38
C GLY A 440 23.14 -13.68 -17.80
N THR A 441 21.89 -14.02 -18.09
CA THR A 441 21.44 -14.47 -19.43
C THR A 441 21.49 -13.38 -20.50
N ALA A 442 21.51 -12.10 -20.12
CA ALA A 442 21.65 -10.97 -21.03
C ALA A 442 23.12 -10.70 -21.43
N GLY A 443 24.07 -11.37 -20.77
CA GLY A 443 25.51 -11.25 -21.01
C GLY A 443 26.17 -10.28 -20.03
N LEU A 444 27.13 -10.80 -19.26
CA LEU A 444 27.92 -10.03 -18.31
C LEU A 444 29.09 -9.30 -19.01
N PRO A 445 29.52 -8.14 -18.50
CA PRO A 445 30.68 -7.43 -19.05
C PRO A 445 31.95 -8.29 -18.92
N ALA A 446 32.90 -8.04 -19.82
CA ALA A 446 34.16 -8.79 -19.88
C ALA A 446 35.12 -8.48 -18.70
N SER A 447 35.01 -7.28 -18.11
CA SER A 447 35.77 -6.82 -16.95
C SER A 447 34.93 -5.85 -16.09
N LEU A 448 35.46 -5.48 -14.92
CA LEU A 448 34.89 -4.45 -14.04
C LEU A 448 35.37 -3.03 -14.40
N ASP A 449 35.94 -2.82 -15.58
CA ASP A 449 36.35 -1.50 -16.05
C ASP A 449 35.17 -0.52 -16.10
N GLY A 450 35.31 0.60 -15.38
CA GLY A 450 34.26 1.62 -15.28
C GLY A 450 33.25 1.37 -14.16
N TYR A 451 33.43 0.31 -13.37
CA TYR A 451 32.72 0.09 -12.11
C TYR A 451 33.65 0.31 -10.91
N ASP A 452 33.06 0.81 -9.83
CA ASP A 452 33.70 1.09 -8.55
C ASP A 452 33.27 0.08 -7.47
N GLY A 453 32.38 -0.83 -7.83
CA GLY A 453 31.99 -1.97 -7.00
C GLY A 453 31.20 -3.03 -7.76
N LEU A 454 31.04 -4.18 -7.12
CA LEU A 454 30.35 -5.35 -7.63
C LEU A 454 29.39 -5.89 -6.56
N VAL A 455 28.17 -6.23 -6.94
CA VAL A 455 27.23 -7.01 -6.12
C VAL A 455 26.84 -8.24 -6.92
N MET A 456 26.89 -9.41 -6.29
CA MET A 456 26.55 -10.69 -6.91
C MET A 456 25.39 -11.30 -6.14
N LEU A 457 24.20 -11.37 -6.76
CA LEU A 457 22.99 -11.84 -6.10
C LEU A 457 22.89 -13.36 -6.04
N GLY A 458 22.03 -13.84 -5.14
CA GLY A 458 21.75 -15.26 -4.98
C GLY A 458 21.04 -15.92 -6.18
N GLY A 459 21.01 -17.25 -6.17
CA GLY A 459 20.33 -18.07 -7.17
C GLY A 459 20.31 -19.55 -6.76
N GLY A 460 19.45 -20.36 -7.38
CA GLY A 460 19.34 -21.81 -7.14
C GLY A 460 20.35 -22.65 -7.93
N LEU A 461 21.59 -22.20 -8.01
CA LEU A 461 22.68 -22.79 -8.78
C LEU A 461 23.88 -23.05 -7.86
N MET A 462 24.76 -23.98 -8.24
CA MET A 462 26.08 -24.09 -7.63
C MET A 462 27.09 -23.18 -8.34
N PRO A 463 28.20 -22.77 -7.68
CA PRO A 463 29.21 -21.91 -8.30
C PRO A 463 29.83 -22.46 -9.59
N ASP A 464 29.83 -23.77 -9.80
CA ASP A 464 30.43 -24.48 -10.93
C ASP A 464 29.39 -25.08 -11.91
N ASP A 465 28.13 -24.66 -11.83
CA ASP A 465 26.99 -25.23 -12.56
C ASP A 465 26.88 -24.72 -14.02
N ASP A 466 28.02 -24.62 -14.71
CA ASP A 466 28.19 -23.99 -16.04
C ASP A 466 27.30 -24.58 -17.14
N GLU A 467 26.96 -25.86 -17.03
CA GLU A 467 26.08 -26.52 -18.00
C GLU A 467 24.65 -25.95 -17.97
N ARG A 468 24.17 -25.59 -16.77
CA ARG A 468 22.84 -25.01 -16.56
C ARG A 468 22.87 -23.49 -16.72
N ALA A 469 23.99 -22.86 -16.36
CA ALA A 469 24.15 -21.42 -16.36
C ALA A 469 25.53 -21.00 -16.95
N PRO A 470 25.66 -20.95 -18.29
CA PRO A 470 26.95 -20.69 -18.94
C PRO A 470 27.57 -19.32 -18.59
N TRP A 471 26.77 -18.36 -18.12
CA TRP A 471 27.27 -17.05 -17.70
C TRP A 471 28.06 -17.09 -16.38
N LEU A 472 27.93 -18.15 -15.57
CA LEU A 472 28.67 -18.30 -14.31
C LEU A 472 30.18 -18.26 -14.53
N ALA A 473 30.67 -18.74 -15.68
CA ALA A 473 32.08 -18.63 -16.04
C ALA A 473 32.56 -17.17 -16.10
N GLN A 474 31.73 -16.26 -16.65
CA GLN A 474 32.04 -14.84 -16.69
C GLN A 474 31.87 -14.19 -15.32
N GLU A 475 30.86 -14.59 -14.55
CA GLU A 475 30.67 -14.11 -13.18
C GLU A 475 31.86 -14.46 -12.27
N ARG A 476 32.39 -15.70 -12.38
CA ARG A 476 33.62 -16.11 -11.69
C ARG A 476 34.85 -15.31 -12.14
N ALA A 477 34.93 -14.94 -13.41
CA ALA A 477 36.02 -14.09 -13.91
C ALA A 477 35.96 -12.66 -13.32
N LEU A 478 34.75 -12.09 -13.21
CA LEU A 478 34.54 -10.80 -12.54
C LEU A 478 34.85 -10.88 -11.03
N ALA A 479 34.49 -11.99 -10.38
CA ALA A 479 34.84 -12.24 -8.98
C ALA A 479 36.37 -12.34 -8.77
N ASP A 480 37.09 -13.05 -9.65
CA ASP A 480 38.56 -13.10 -9.61
C ASP A 480 39.19 -11.72 -9.79
N GLU A 481 38.68 -10.93 -10.74
CA GLU A 481 39.13 -9.55 -10.93
C GLU A 481 38.90 -8.70 -9.69
N ALA A 482 37.70 -8.77 -9.11
CA ALA A 482 37.35 -8.04 -7.89
C ALA A 482 38.24 -8.41 -6.71
N ILE A 483 38.52 -9.70 -6.51
CA ILE A 483 39.40 -10.19 -5.43
C ILE A 483 40.83 -9.68 -5.64
N ARG A 484 41.40 -9.84 -6.85
CA ARG A 484 42.79 -9.43 -7.12
C ARG A 484 43.01 -7.94 -7.02
N ALA A 485 42.01 -7.13 -7.39
CA ALA A 485 42.09 -5.68 -7.36
C ALA A 485 41.47 -5.05 -6.10
N ASP A 486 41.00 -5.86 -5.15
CA ASP A 486 40.28 -5.45 -3.93
C ASP A 486 39.18 -4.40 -4.23
N ILE A 487 38.41 -4.67 -5.29
CA ILE A 487 37.28 -3.84 -5.69
C ILE A 487 36.16 -4.11 -4.68
N PRO A 488 35.51 -3.07 -4.11
CA PRO A 488 34.35 -3.22 -3.23
C PRO A 488 33.33 -4.20 -3.79
N THR A 489 33.22 -5.37 -3.15
CA THR A 489 32.39 -6.46 -3.62
C THR A 489 31.52 -7.04 -2.52
N LEU A 490 30.25 -7.28 -2.83
CA LEU A 490 29.30 -7.95 -1.95
C LEU A 490 28.65 -9.14 -2.67
N GLY A 491 29.10 -10.35 -2.35
CA GLY A 491 28.49 -11.59 -2.82
C GLY A 491 27.45 -12.10 -1.84
N ILE A 492 26.24 -12.36 -2.33
CA ILE A 492 25.07 -12.76 -1.53
C ILE A 492 24.62 -14.16 -1.95
N CYS A 493 24.49 -15.07 -0.99
CA CYS A 493 24.11 -16.47 -1.21
C CYS A 493 25.03 -17.11 -2.27
N LEU A 494 24.52 -17.43 -3.47
CA LEU A 494 25.34 -17.88 -4.62
C LEU A 494 26.53 -16.96 -4.89
N GLY A 495 26.36 -15.63 -4.84
CA GLY A 495 27.47 -14.70 -5.03
C GLY A 495 28.59 -14.87 -3.99
N GLY A 496 28.21 -15.10 -2.72
CA GLY A 496 29.16 -15.39 -1.64
C GLY A 496 29.86 -16.74 -1.84
N GLN A 497 29.13 -17.73 -2.33
CA GLN A 497 29.67 -19.05 -2.67
C GLN A 497 30.64 -18.99 -3.85
N ILE A 498 30.35 -18.18 -4.87
CA ILE A 498 31.26 -17.93 -5.99
C ILE A 498 32.57 -17.29 -5.49
N LEU A 499 32.49 -16.28 -4.63
CA LEU A 499 33.69 -15.66 -4.02
C LEU A 499 34.52 -16.68 -3.25
N ALA A 500 33.87 -17.53 -2.44
CA ALA A 500 34.55 -18.59 -1.71
C ALA A 500 35.20 -19.60 -2.66
N HIS A 501 34.49 -20.05 -3.69
CA HIS A 501 34.99 -21.00 -4.68
C HIS A 501 36.20 -20.45 -5.45
N VAL A 502 36.10 -19.22 -5.97
CA VAL A 502 37.16 -18.57 -6.74
C VAL A 502 38.41 -18.33 -5.89
N ALA A 503 38.26 -17.99 -4.61
CA ALA A 503 39.39 -17.78 -3.70
C ALA A 503 39.96 -19.07 -3.10
N GLY A 504 39.49 -20.25 -3.51
CA GLY A 504 40.02 -21.55 -3.08
C GLY A 504 39.41 -22.12 -1.78
N GLY A 505 38.23 -21.66 -1.40
CA GLY A 505 37.37 -22.30 -0.39
C GLY A 505 36.59 -23.50 -0.96
N GLU A 506 35.78 -24.14 -0.13
CA GLU A 506 34.95 -25.30 -0.49
C GLU A 506 33.46 -24.98 -0.33
N VAL A 507 32.69 -25.12 -1.42
CA VAL A 507 31.22 -25.02 -1.42
C VAL A 507 30.62 -26.38 -1.72
N ARG A 508 29.63 -26.80 -0.93
CA ARG A 508 28.98 -28.12 -1.08
C ARG A 508 27.48 -27.96 -1.22
N ALA A 509 26.93 -28.66 -2.19
CA ALA A 509 25.49 -28.71 -2.42
C ALA A 509 24.76 -29.49 -1.32
N ALA A 510 23.59 -29.00 -0.91
CA ALA A 510 22.69 -29.62 0.06
C ALA A 510 23.41 -30.16 1.32
N TYR A 511 24.33 -29.36 1.87
CA TYR A 511 25.18 -29.77 2.98
C TYR A 511 24.63 -29.20 4.29
N GLY A 512 24.40 -30.04 5.29
CA GLY A 512 23.96 -29.58 6.61
C GLY A 512 22.47 -29.19 6.69
N PRO A 513 22.07 -28.49 7.77
CA PRO A 513 20.69 -28.07 8.00
C PRO A 513 20.28 -26.97 7.02
N LYS A 514 19.02 -26.99 6.58
CA LYS A 514 18.46 -25.93 5.74
C LYS A 514 18.10 -24.73 6.62
N GLU A 515 18.69 -23.57 6.34
CA GLU A 515 18.30 -22.31 6.97
C GLU A 515 17.38 -21.55 6.01
N ARG A 516 16.15 -21.29 6.49
CA ARG A 516 15.08 -20.68 5.71
C ARG A 516 14.24 -19.79 6.60
N GLY A 517 14.10 -18.51 6.27
CA GLY A 517 13.37 -17.51 7.06
C GLY A 517 14.30 -16.59 7.86
N ALA A 518 13.83 -16.09 8.99
CA ALA A 518 14.64 -15.25 9.87
C ALA A 518 15.55 -16.12 10.77
N THR A 519 16.86 -15.95 10.62
CA THR A 519 17.91 -16.62 11.42
C THR A 519 18.72 -15.58 12.18
N VAL A 520 19.09 -15.86 13.43
CA VAL A 520 20.00 -14.97 14.19
C VAL A 520 21.44 -15.22 13.77
N ILE A 521 22.11 -14.16 13.33
CA ILE A 521 23.49 -14.18 12.86
C ILE A 521 24.39 -13.46 13.85
N ALA A 522 25.26 -14.23 14.49
CA ALA A 522 26.19 -13.76 15.50
C ALA A 522 27.48 -13.26 14.85
N ALA A 523 27.87 -12.03 15.15
CA ALA A 523 29.13 -11.47 14.66
C ALA A 523 30.32 -12.05 15.43
N SER A 524 31.39 -12.38 14.70
CA SER A 524 32.69 -12.73 15.29
C SER A 524 33.29 -11.50 15.99
N GLU A 525 34.41 -11.70 16.68
CA GLU A 525 35.15 -10.58 17.27
C GLU A 525 35.64 -9.60 16.19
N GLU A 526 36.06 -10.11 15.04
CA GLU A 526 36.41 -9.36 13.86
C GLU A 526 35.19 -8.68 13.24
N GLY A 527 34.07 -9.40 13.10
CA GLY A 527 32.81 -8.89 12.56
C GLY A 527 32.27 -7.68 13.31
N ARG A 528 32.34 -7.68 14.64
CA ARG A 528 31.93 -6.54 15.48
C ARG A 528 32.69 -5.24 15.22
N ARG A 529 33.91 -5.34 14.69
CA ARG A 529 34.78 -4.19 14.39
C ARG A 529 34.82 -3.88 12.90
N ASP A 530 34.19 -4.71 12.08
CA ASP A 530 34.23 -4.61 10.64
C ASP A 530 33.28 -3.50 10.14
N PRO A 531 33.69 -2.66 9.17
CA PRO A 531 32.85 -1.56 8.68
C PRO A 531 31.52 -1.98 8.07
N VAL A 532 31.41 -3.23 7.59
CA VAL A 532 30.21 -3.76 6.92
C VAL A 532 29.38 -4.62 7.87
N ILE A 533 29.99 -5.43 8.72
CA ILE A 533 29.26 -6.33 9.63
C ILE A 533 29.04 -5.73 11.03
N GLY A 534 29.80 -4.72 11.42
CA GLY A 534 29.79 -4.15 12.78
C GLY A 534 28.43 -3.59 13.22
N GLY A 535 27.56 -3.24 12.27
CA GLY A 535 26.18 -2.83 12.54
C GLY A 535 25.31 -3.89 13.22
N PHE A 536 25.76 -5.14 13.28
CA PHE A 536 25.04 -6.24 13.93
C PHE A 536 25.18 -6.20 15.45
N GLY A 537 26.18 -5.49 15.98
CA GLY A 537 26.55 -5.66 17.39
C GLY A 537 26.92 -7.12 17.67
N ASP A 538 26.37 -7.72 18.72
CA ASP A 538 26.65 -9.13 19.03
C ASP A 538 25.99 -10.10 18.06
N ALA A 539 24.75 -9.83 17.66
CA ALA A 539 24.00 -10.60 16.68
C ALA A 539 22.86 -9.79 16.08
N ALA A 540 22.43 -10.15 14.87
CA ALA A 540 21.24 -9.57 14.23
C ALA A 540 20.43 -10.64 13.48
N PRO A 541 19.09 -10.51 13.42
CA PRO A 541 18.25 -11.40 12.62
C PRO A 541 18.39 -11.08 11.12
N MET A 542 18.75 -12.08 10.32
CA MET A 542 18.85 -11.99 8.87
C MET A 542 17.95 -12.99 8.16
N ILE A 543 17.54 -12.64 6.94
CA ILE A 543 16.70 -13.49 6.11
C ILE A 543 17.60 -14.44 5.31
N GLU A 544 17.26 -15.72 5.33
CA GLU A 544 18.05 -16.78 4.70
C GLU A 544 17.18 -17.74 3.90
N ASN A 545 17.74 -18.30 2.83
CA ASN A 545 17.15 -19.41 2.11
C ASN A 545 18.26 -20.21 1.40
N HIS A 546 18.97 -21.03 2.17
CA HIS A 546 20.03 -21.86 1.61
C HIS A 546 20.11 -23.24 2.27
N GLN A 547 20.61 -24.18 1.49
CA GLN A 547 21.10 -25.48 1.96
C GLN A 547 22.48 -25.81 1.35
N ASP A 548 22.83 -25.15 0.24
CA ASP A 548 24.19 -25.13 -0.26
C ASP A 548 25.04 -24.24 0.66
N MET A 549 26.22 -24.72 1.04
CA MET A 549 27.02 -24.09 2.09
C MET A 549 28.47 -23.93 1.69
N ILE A 550 29.04 -22.81 2.14
CA ILE A 550 30.49 -22.63 2.21
C ILE A 550 30.98 -23.45 3.41
N THR A 551 31.58 -24.60 3.14
CA THR A 551 32.02 -25.55 4.16
C THR A 551 33.47 -25.35 4.60
N ALA A 552 34.30 -24.77 3.74
CA ALA A 552 35.62 -24.28 4.10
C ALA A 552 35.80 -22.87 3.53
N LEU A 553 36.15 -21.92 4.40
CA LEU A 553 36.52 -20.58 3.96
C LEU A 553 37.84 -20.61 3.17
N PRO A 554 38.03 -19.67 2.22
CA PRO A 554 39.33 -19.45 1.61
C PRO A 554 40.44 -19.24 2.66
N PRO A 555 41.69 -19.66 2.39
CA PRO A 555 42.79 -19.53 3.37
C PRO A 555 43.06 -18.11 3.87
N GLU A 556 42.76 -17.09 3.05
CA GLU A 556 42.97 -15.67 3.36
C GLU A 556 41.71 -14.96 3.90
N ALA A 557 40.60 -15.69 4.03
CA ALA A 557 39.35 -15.12 4.49
C ALA A 557 39.33 -14.86 6.00
N VAL A 558 38.80 -13.71 6.39
CA VAL A 558 38.45 -13.39 7.77
C VAL A 558 36.99 -13.76 7.99
N LEU A 559 36.71 -14.63 8.95
CA LEU A 559 35.34 -14.96 9.36
C LEU A 559 34.73 -13.77 10.11
N LEU A 560 33.56 -13.31 9.65
CA LEU A 560 32.86 -12.15 10.22
C LEU A 560 31.59 -12.52 10.97
N ALA A 561 30.89 -13.58 10.58
CA ALA A 561 29.67 -14.00 11.27
C ALA A 561 29.35 -15.48 11.08
N SER A 562 28.58 -16.03 12.01
CA SER A 562 28.09 -17.42 12.03
C SER A 562 26.64 -17.46 12.54
N SER A 563 25.90 -18.52 12.22
CA SER A 563 24.66 -18.87 12.90
C SER A 563 24.90 -20.07 13.83
N ASP A 564 23.90 -20.49 14.59
CA ASP A 564 23.97 -21.71 15.41
C ASP A 564 24.20 -22.96 14.54
N ALA A 565 23.71 -22.95 13.29
CA ALA A 565 23.70 -24.11 12.41
C ALA A 565 24.84 -24.08 11.37
N VAL A 566 25.30 -22.88 10.99
CA VAL A 566 26.25 -22.66 9.89
C VAL A 566 27.40 -21.76 10.34
N ALA A 567 28.61 -22.32 10.31
CA ALA A 567 29.81 -21.63 10.78
C ALA A 567 30.21 -20.44 9.89
N ASN A 568 29.97 -20.51 8.58
CA ASN A 568 30.48 -19.55 7.61
C ASN A 568 29.34 -18.72 7.01
N GLN A 569 28.76 -17.82 7.82
CA GLN A 569 27.64 -16.97 7.40
C GLN A 569 28.09 -15.68 6.70
N ALA A 570 29.18 -15.07 7.18
CA ALA A 570 29.82 -13.94 6.51
C ALA A 570 31.34 -14.03 6.61
N PHE A 571 32.04 -13.66 5.53
CA PHE A 571 33.50 -13.56 5.51
C PHE A 571 33.96 -12.38 4.66
N ARG A 572 35.21 -11.96 4.87
CA ARG A 572 35.89 -10.94 4.06
C ARG A 572 37.21 -11.45 3.48
N LEU A 573 37.46 -11.13 2.22
CA LEU A 573 38.74 -11.23 1.52
C LEU A 573 39.27 -9.81 1.28
N GLY A 574 40.59 -9.62 1.41
CA GLY A 574 41.18 -8.28 1.25
C GLY A 574 40.58 -7.27 2.24
N GLU A 575 40.44 -6.00 1.85
CA GLU A 575 39.79 -4.98 2.70
C GLU A 575 38.31 -4.82 2.34
N ARG A 576 37.90 -5.16 1.11
CA ARG A 576 36.64 -4.66 0.53
C ARG A 576 35.75 -5.74 -0.11
N VAL A 577 36.14 -7.01 -0.07
CA VAL A 577 35.38 -8.11 -0.69
C VAL A 577 34.69 -8.97 0.35
N TYR A 578 33.36 -8.99 0.36
CA TYR A 578 32.53 -9.67 1.35
C TYR A 578 31.68 -10.76 0.72
N GLY A 579 31.64 -11.94 1.33
CA GLY A 579 30.72 -13.01 0.96
C GLY A 579 29.76 -13.32 2.11
N LEU A 580 28.46 -13.41 1.79
CA LEU A 580 27.35 -13.64 2.72
C LEU A 580 26.54 -14.88 2.29
N GLN A 581 26.04 -15.64 3.24
CA GLN A 581 25.04 -16.70 3.01
C GLN A 581 23.59 -16.20 3.18
N PHE A 582 23.40 -15.13 3.96
CA PHE A 582 22.10 -14.47 4.16
C PHE A 582 21.84 -13.31 3.18
N HIS A 583 20.58 -12.87 3.14
CA HIS A 583 20.04 -11.91 2.18
C HIS A 583 19.70 -10.54 2.83
N PRO A 584 20.64 -9.59 2.90
CA PRO A 584 20.34 -8.24 3.39
C PRO A 584 19.36 -7.48 2.47
N GLU A 585 19.18 -7.90 1.23
CA GLU A 585 18.27 -7.32 0.25
C GLU A 585 16.81 -7.79 0.38
N VAL A 586 16.54 -8.85 1.15
CA VAL A 586 15.20 -9.44 1.29
C VAL A 586 14.55 -8.99 2.60
N SER A 587 13.35 -8.41 2.51
CA SER A 587 12.50 -8.01 3.64
C SER A 587 11.46 -9.08 4.00
N ALA A 588 10.72 -8.87 5.09
CA ALA A 588 9.62 -9.77 5.47
C ALA A 588 8.53 -9.89 4.38
N ASP A 589 8.21 -8.80 3.68
CA ASP A 589 7.20 -8.80 2.62
C ASP A 589 7.69 -9.52 1.36
N ASP A 590 9.01 -9.53 1.16
CA ASP A 590 9.62 -10.28 0.07
C ASP A 590 9.49 -11.81 0.23
N LEU A 591 9.33 -12.30 1.47
CA LEU A 591 9.08 -13.72 1.76
C LEU A 591 7.69 -14.17 1.32
N GLU A 592 6.69 -13.27 1.23
CA GLU A 592 5.34 -13.62 0.76
C GLU A 592 5.35 -14.13 -0.68
N ARG A 593 6.37 -13.75 -1.44
CA ARG A 593 6.59 -14.19 -2.82
C ARG A 593 7.28 -15.56 -2.90
N TRP A 594 7.70 -16.13 -1.78
CA TRP A 594 8.34 -17.44 -1.77
C TRP A 594 7.30 -18.53 -1.99
N LYS A 595 7.60 -19.44 -2.91
CA LYS A 595 6.74 -20.59 -3.17
C LYS A 595 6.87 -21.59 -2.04
N GLU A 596 5.75 -22.24 -1.71
CA GLU A 596 5.79 -23.45 -0.90
C GLU A 596 6.63 -24.52 -1.63
N PRO A 597 7.40 -25.34 -0.90
CA PRO A 597 8.15 -26.41 -1.53
C PRO A 597 7.17 -27.37 -2.21
N THR A 598 7.44 -27.67 -3.48
CA THR A 598 6.63 -28.60 -4.29
C THR A 598 6.59 -30.01 -3.72
N SER A 599 7.51 -30.34 -2.80
CA SER A 599 7.47 -31.54 -1.97
C SER A 599 8.07 -31.21 -0.60
N PRO A 600 7.26 -31.13 0.48
CA PRO A 600 7.75 -30.79 1.81
C PRO A 600 8.66 -31.90 2.36
N ALA A 601 9.90 -31.53 2.69
CA ALA A 601 10.84 -32.40 3.38
C ALA A 601 10.69 -32.27 4.92
N PRO A 602 11.09 -33.28 5.71
CA PRO A 602 11.16 -33.14 7.17
C PRO A 602 12.00 -31.92 7.57
N GLY A 603 11.38 -30.95 8.24
CA GLY A 603 12.01 -29.69 8.64
C GLY A 603 11.65 -28.46 7.78
N ASP A 604 10.94 -28.65 6.66
CA ASP A 604 10.37 -27.51 5.94
C ASP A 604 9.24 -26.86 6.74
N ARG A 605 9.34 -25.54 6.93
CA ARG A 605 8.35 -24.70 7.61
C ARG A 605 7.45 -24.00 6.57
N PRO A 606 6.13 -23.84 6.84
CA PRO A 606 5.22 -23.12 5.95
C PRO A 606 5.68 -21.68 5.72
N VAL A 607 5.49 -21.15 4.51
CA VAL A 607 5.88 -19.77 4.16
C VAL A 607 5.18 -18.76 5.07
N ALA A 608 3.91 -18.98 5.43
CA ALA A 608 3.17 -18.11 6.34
C ALA A 608 3.82 -18.00 7.74
N GLU A 609 4.40 -19.09 8.26
CA GLU A 609 5.14 -19.09 9.51
C GLU A 609 6.43 -18.27 9.38
N LEU A 610 7.17 -18.46 8.28
CA LEU A 610 8.41 -17.73 7.99
C LEU A 610 8.16 -16.21 7.84
N VAL A 611 7.08 -15.83 7.16
CA VAL A 611 6.67 -14.42 7.01
C VAL A 611 6.35 -13.82 8.38
N ARG A 612 5.60 -14.52 9.22
CA ARG A 612 5.27 -14.05 10.57
C ARG A 612 6.52 -13.86 11.43
N GLU A 613 7.46 -14.80 11.40
CA GLU A 613 8.75 -14.69 12.10
C GLU A 613 9.57 -13.51 11.58
N ALA A 614 9.67 -13.35 10.26
CA ALA A 614 10.39 -12.25 9.64
C ALA A 614 9.76 -10.89 9.97
N ARG A 615 8.42 -10.80 10.05
CA ARG A 615 7.71 -9.58 10.48
C ARG A 615 8.00 -9.24 11.93
N ALA A 616 8.08 -10.22 12.82
CA ALA A 616 8.37 -10.00 14.23
C ALA A 616 9.76 -9.37 14.47
N VAL A 617 10.72 -9.60 13.56
CA VAL A 617 12.08 -9.06 13.64
C VAL A 617 12.38 -8.00 12.58
N HIS A 618 11.35 -7.50 11.88
CA HIS A 618 11.50 -6.66 10.69
C HIS A 618 12.36 -5.41 10.95
N GLU A 619 12.09 -4.68 12.03
CA GLU A 619 12.82 -3.45 12.36
C GLU A 619 14.30 -3.70 12.62
N GLU A 620 14.62 -4.77 13.35
CA GLU A 620 15.99 -5.14 13.68
C GLU A 620 16.75 -5.62 12.44
N ASN A 621 16.11 -6.47 11.63
CA ASN A 621 16.64 -6.94 10.36
C ASN A 621 16.91 -5.77 9.40
N THR A 622 15.95 -4.85 9.24
CA THR A 622 16.07 -3.69 8.36
C THR A 622 17.19 -2.77 8.83
N ARG A 623 17.29 -2.51 10.14
CA ARG A 623 18.36 -1.68 10.71
C ARG A 623 19.75 -2.29 10.46
N ALA A 624 19.93 -3.57 10.76
CA ALA A 624 21.20 -4.26 10.58
C ALA A 624 21.57 -4.38 9.09
N SER A 625 20.61 -4.70 8.22
CA SER A 625 20.82 -4.77 6.77
C SER A 625 21.19 -3.42 6.17
N ARG A 626 20.53 -2.33 6.61
CA ARG A 626 20.84 -0.98 6.16
C ARG A 626 22.21 -0.52 6.63
N ALA A 627 22.59 -0.84 7.86
CA ALA A 627 23.94 -0.56 8.36
C ALA A 627 25.01 -1.27 7.52
N LEU A 628 24.78 -2.54 7.17
CA LEU A 628 25.65 -3.31 6.27
C LEU A 628 25.80 -2.65 4.90
N VAL A 629 24.68 -2.30 4.26
CA VAL A 629 24.70 -1.65 2.94
C VAL A 629 25.32 -0.25 3.00
N THR A 630 25.21 0.44 4.14
CA THR A 630 25.88 1.73 4.38
C THR A 630 27.40 1.55 4.43
N GLY A 631 27.90 0.60 5.22
CA GLY A 631 29.32 0.28 5.28
C GLY A 631 29.91 -0.14 3.93
N PHE A 632 29.17 -0.96 3.19
CA PHE A 632 29.56 -1.35 1.83
C PHE A 632 29.59 -0.16 0.87
N GLY A 633 28.58 0.72 0.92
CA GLY A 633 28.55 1.94 0.12
C GLY A 633 29.72 2.90 0.41
N GLU A 634 30.18 2.96 1.66
CA GLU A 634 31.38 3.72 2.03
C GLU A 634 32.64 3.19 1.35
N HIS A 635 32.82 1.86 1.27
CA HIS A 635 33.91 1.24 0.53
C HIS A 635 33.87 1.61 -0.95
N VAL A 636 32.70 1.54 -1.60
CA VAL A 636 32.50 1.93 -3.00
C VAL A 636 32.91 3.40 -3.23
N ARG A 637 32.39 4.32 -2.40
CA ARG A 637 32.73 5.75 -2.53
C ARG A 637 34.21 6.01 -2.27
N SER A 638 34.81 5.32 -1.30
CA SER A 638 36.23 5.44 -0.98
C SER A 638 37.11 4.96 -2.14
N PHE A 639 36.79 3.79 -2.70
CA PHE A 639 37.49 3.21 -3.85
C PHE A 639 37.39 4.10 -5.08
N ALA A 640 36.20 4.63 -5.39
CA ALA A 640 36.00 5.56 -6.49
C ALA A 640 36.90 6.80 -6.34
N ARG A 641 36.95 7.42 -5.15
CA ARG A 641 37.83 8.57 -4.87
C ARG A 641 39.32 8.22 -4.98
N GLN A 642 39.72 7.01 -4.62
CA GLN A 642 41.12 6.56 -4.76
C GLN A 642 41.50 6.40 -6.24
N ARG A 643 40.61 5.86 -7.07
CA ARG A 643 40.83 5.69 -8.51
C ARG A 643 40.92 7.00 -9.29
N THR A 644 40.26 8.05 -8.82
CA THR A 644 40.30 9.37 -9.48
C THR A 644 41.48 10.23 -9.04
N ALA A 645 42.10 9.90 -7.89
CA ALA A 645 43.24 10.62 -7.33
C ALA A 645 44.62 10.07 -7.74
N GLY A 646 44.69 8.85 -8.26
CA GLY A 646 45.91 8.20 -8.77
C GLY A 646 45.94 8.16 -10.28
#